data_AF-A0A6J1BPC4-F1
#
_entry.id   AF-A0A6J1BPC4-F1
#
_cell.length_a   1.000
_cell.length_b   1.000
_cell.length_c   1.000
_cell.angle_alpha   90.00
_cell.angle_beta   90.00
_cell.angle_gamma   90.00
#
_symmetry.space_group_name_H-M   'P 1'
#
loop_
_entity.id
_entity.type
_entity.pdbx_description
1 polymer ?
#
loop_
_entity_poly.entity_id
_entity_poly.type
_entity_poly.pdbx_seq_one_letter_code
_entity_poly.pdbx_strand_id
1 'polypeptide(L)'
;MDVELNDQIEEDGNENDSLFEGMVLFDPSEYRIQIHPTREDSDDPGPIVSDQPDLPNSAADEVTTTVSASASTSATTTASSSHLSEPLDENLFSDLTLVTSMHKDQTQIQLDQNSLPITDPLQAATIMKIPGSVVGEAADRDPGLIVSVSRQMSRRKRRAGLRIGYGRDAHTPNPTPDLHSTHFSNHIRGDDDDQHPDALPQIQPSASPPQTLAPHGPSVDNNNIESTSFVSQEDHITERQNQQDADRHKKNSVEAEVRDSPEFKLEQVRIQISEKLGHARNSVASVSTSRKEVIQRKRKIMDNLKISLDRYSHLEKQLEEACEAEDFETAERLSESLASAEREKQAFLMELKDAEALCDAMDSRMHEVLDFLIATEENCDSLLQTFAMDAANSVVLALNMADSESAEELEKWHLSNEVLEAKKMGIEIESLIIRESCMVLNDSIELLVEGDRREKEVLCQKKAALTDELEKLLAMVEEKKREIEENDSVIDAVEKRISDAISGFQHVQSNMDAKYAALQSTLSQMQLESQTLSNRRREIEEFLTLEKEKGANLKKIAHLSVEDAEAYREVARLRKFLMSTILKTREDKATLTQTEDDLSKDVQMLQQEFHSARSSLQELSSRKSNIQQDIVSSKQRISFIDKRVPELEAEKKVVAAGRNFKEAARVAAEAKSLSNEKDSICIDIDRALLELEKLEEETRGTMKWLQKTEELIQLKEKEVAKARFQRLLIIAGAAAADGAAALELGDTGEANLLFVESESARCEARKLQPVYDFHEDEFSNIPKHFISLELVFNLGREKLADLVASIHDPTLDD
;
A
#
# COMPACT_ATOMS: atom_id res chain seq x y z
N MET A 1 -20.48 -28.29 115.14
CA MET A 1 -20.62 -26.97 114.49
C MET A 1 -20.97 -27.24 113.04
N ASP A 2 -22.13 -27.85 112.74
CA ASP A 2 -23.54 -27.52 113.12
C ASP A 2 -24.14 -26.70 111.95
N VAL A 3 -25.14 -27.21 111.21
CA VAL A 3 -26.60 -27.05 111.45
C VAL A 3 -27.00 -25.57 111.22
N GLU A 4 -27.96 -25.21 110.34
CA GLU A 4 -29.21 -25.90 109.94
C GLU A 4 -29.69 -25.57 108.50
N LEU A 5 -30.90 -26.04 108.17
CA LEU A 5 -31.70 -25.96 106.92
C LEU A 5 -32.18 -24.50 106.58
N ASN A 6 -32.91 -24.16 105.50
CA ASN A 6 -33.91 -24.91 104.69
C ASN A 6 -34.31 -24.23 103.33
N ASP A 7 -34.82 -25.01 102.35
CA ASP A 7 -35.66 -24.73 101.12
C ASP A 7 -35.52 -23.41 100.29
N GLN A 8 -35.55 -23.37 98.94
CA GLN A 8 -36.69 -23.73 98.03
C GLN A 8 -36.33 -23.87 96.51
N ILE A 9 -36.90 -24.90 95.86
CA ILE A 9 -37.62 -24.98 94.54
C ILE A 9 -36.97 -24.51 93.19
N GLU A 10 -36.93 -25.48 92.24
CA GLU A 10 -37.08 -25.51 90.74
C GLU A 10 -36.68 -24.32 89.82
N GLU A 11 -35.95 -24.62 88.70
CA GLU A 11 -36.51 -24.67 87.32
C GLU A 11 -35.50 -25.23 86.25
N ASP A 12 -35.98 -25.39 85.01
CA ASP A 12 -35.34 -25.96 83.79
C ASP A 12 -34.38 -25.00 83.04
N GLY A 13 -33.64 -25.35 81.96
CA GLY A 13 -33.48 -26.65 81.29
C GLY A 13 -32.87 -26.60 79.86
N ASN A 14 -31.56 -26.34 79.77
CA ASN A 14 -30.65 -26.59 78.63
C ASN A 14 -30.78 -25.77 77.31
N GLU A 15 -29.69 -25.77 76.51
CA GLU A 15 -29.41 -24.83 75.42
C GLU A 15 -28.68 -25.53 74.24
N ASN A 16 -28.74 -24.94 73.04
CA ASN A 16 -27.88 -25.10 71.85
C ASN A 16 -27.92 -26.37 70.95
N ASP A 17 -28.22 -26.09 69.66
CA ASP A 17 -27.56 -26.51 68.42
C ASP A 17 -27.39 -27.99 68.00
N SER A 18 -27.98 -28.31 66.84
CA SER A 18 -27.48 -29.31 65.87
C SER A 18 -27.80 -28.85 64.44
N LEU A 19 -27.01 -29.27 63.45
CA LEU A 19 -26.93 -28.65 62.12
C LEU A 19 -26.97 -29.70 60.99
N PHE A 20 -27.83 -29.46 60.00
CA PHE A 20 -28.07 -30.27 58.78
C PHE A 20 -28.68 -31.68 58.95
N GLU A 21 -30.01 -31.76 58.83
CA GLU A 21 -30.70 -32.93 58.25
C GLU A 21 -31.94 -32.48 57.46
N GLY A 22 -32.33 -33.22 56.41
CA GLY A 22 -33.62 -33.05 55.72
C GLY A 22 -33.57 -32.58 54.25
N MET A 23 -33.39 -33.53 53.32
CA MET A 23 -33.81 -33.36 51.91
C MET A 23 -35.10 -34.15 51.65
N VAL A 24 -36.25 -33.47 51.55
CA VAL A 24 -37.48 -34.03 50.97
C VAL A 24 -38.22 -32.93 50.19
N LEU A 25 -38.72 -33.27 49.00
CA LEU A 25 -39.57 -32.40 48.18
C LEU A 25 -41.05 -32.61 48.54
N PHE A 26 -41.80 -31.54 48.82
CA PHE A 26 -42.82 -30.98 47.89
C PHE A 26 -43.61 -29.81 48.52
N ASP A 27 -43.93 -28.82 47.68
CA ASP A 27 -44.95 -27.76 47.86
C ASP A 27 -46.38 -28.36 48.06
N PRO A 28 -47.44 -27.61 48.47
CA PRO A 28 -47.62 -26.17 48.23
C PRO A 28 -48.25 -25.30 49.36
N SER A 29 -48.24 -23.98 49.12
CA SER A 29 -49.42 -23.06 49.12
C SER A 29 -49.33 -21.76 49.96
N GLU A 30 -49.61 -20.66 49.24
CA GLU A 30 -50.28 -19.40 49.65
C GLU A 30 -49.73 -18.46 50.74
N TYR A 31 -49.40 -17.23 50.29
CA TYR A 31 -49.79 -15.91 50.87
C TYR A 31 -49.28 -15.52 52.30
N ARG A 32 -48.90 -14.27 52.64
CA ARG A 32 -49.09 -12.92 52.04
C ARG A 32 -48.30 -11.82 52.84
N ILE A 33 -48.37 -10.56 52.35
CA ILE A 33 -48.38 -9.25 53.10
C ILE A 33 -47.06 -8.46 53.32
N GLN A 34 -46.88 -7.40 52.49
CA GLN A 34 -46.73 -5.94 52.82
C GLN A 34 -45.52 -5.41 53.67
N ILE A 35 -44.73 -4.38 53.24
CA ILE A 35 -44.85 -2.88 53.41
C ILE A 35 -43.76 -2.29 54.37
N HIS A 36 -43.13 -1.10 54.20
CA HIS A 36 -43.26 -0.08 53.13
C HIS A 36 -41.98 0.60 52.54
N PRO A 37 -41.24 1.56 53.18
CA PRO A 37 -40.83 2.75 52.39
C PRO A 37 -39.45 3.43 52.61
N THR A 38 -38.99 4.09 51.55
CA THR A 38 -38.42 5.47 51.58
C THR A 38 -38.65 6.12 50.19
N ARG A 39 -39.54 7.14 50.09
CA ARG A 39 -39.28 8.60 49.98
C ARG A 39 -38.59 9.01 48.65
N GLU A 40 -39.33 9.68 47.73
CA GLU A 40 -39.38 11.16 47.51
C GLU A 40 -38.15 11.65 46.68
N ASP A 41 -38.21 12.43 45.60
CA ASP A 41 -39.12 13.49 45.05
C ASP A 41 -39.11 13.45 43.47
N SER A 42 -39.87 14.19 42.63
CA SER A 42 -41.14 14.98 42.67
C SER A 42 -41.63 15.34 41.22
N ASP A 43 -42.83 15.95 41.09
CA ASP A 43 -43.32 16.85 39.99
C ASP A 43 -43.79 16.34 38.59
N ASP A 44 -45.08 15.94 38.49
CA ASP A 44 -46.25 16.54 37.74
C ASP A 44 -46.11 17.23 36.33
N PRO A 45 -47.19 17.56 35.53
CA PRO A 45 -48.64 17.22 35.60
C PRO A 45 -49.40 16.83 34.28
N GLY A 46 -50.36 15.89 34.37
CA GLY A 46 -51.70 15.88 33.70
C GLY A 46 -51.86 15.82 32.14
N PRO A 47 -53.10 15.96 31.59
CA PRO A 47 -54.34 15.25 31.98
C PRO A 47 -55.31 14.79 30.84
N ILE A 48 -56.04 13.68 31.08
CA ILE A 48 -57.47 13.34 30.79
C ILE A 48 -58.21 13.90 29.54
N VAL A 49 -58.87 13.03 28.74
CA VAL A 49 -60.31 13.10 28.29
C VAL A 49 -60.71 11.89 27.38
N SER A 50 -62.01 11.50 27.39
CA SER A 50 -62.69 10.42 26.61
C SER A 50 -62.92 10.77 25.11
N ASP A 51 -63.44 9.94 24.18
CA ASP A 51 -64.57 9.00 24.24
C ASP A 51 -64.66 7.95 23.07
N GLN A 52 -65.65 7.05 23.16
CA GLN A 52 -66.04 5.95 22.22
C GLN A 52 -66.83 6.43 20.95
N PRO A 53 -67.38 5.57 20.03
CA PRO A 53 -67.35 4.09 19.87
C PRO A 53 -67.00 3.56 18.44
N ASP A 54 -66.67 2.26 18.26
CA ASP A 54 -67.62 1.17 17.88
C ASP A 54 -66.97 -0.23 17.65
N LEU A 55 -67.81 -1.24 17.42
CA LEU A 55 -67.59 -2.71 17.57
C LEU A 55 -67.64 -3.49 16.21
N PRO A 56 -67.55 -4.85 16.15
CA PRO A 56 -66.83 -5.86 16.98
C PRO A 56 -66.07 -6.94 16.14
N ASN A 57 -65.29 -7.82 16.80
CA ASN A 57 -65.65 -9.27 16.90
C ASN A 57 -64.74 -10.08 17.85
N SER A 58 -65.29 -11.16 18.40
CA SER A 58 -64.68 -11.99 19.44
C SER A 58 -64.14 -13.32 18.90
N ALA A 59 -63.16 -13.89 19.61
CA ALA A 59 -62.89 -15.32 19.54
C ALA A 59 -63.96 -16.13 20.32
N ALA A 60 -64.16 -17.39 19.92
CA ALA A 60 -64.61 -18.51 20.75
C ALA A 60 -64.30 -19.84 20.01
N ASP A 61 -64.20 -20.93 20.76
CA ASP A 61 -63.88 -22.28 20.28
C ASP A 61 -65.15 -23.19 20.28
N GLU A 62 -64.97 -24.48 20.00
CA GLU A 62 -65.79 -25.66 20.37
C GLU A 62 -66.44 -26.52 19.25
N VAL A 63 -65.87 -27.73 19.10
CA VAL A 63 -66.54 -29.05 19.31
C VAL A 63 -67.30 -29.76 18.14
N THR A 64 -66.65 -30.84 17.67
CA THR A 64 -67.18 -32.17 17.21
C THR A 64 -67.78 -32.45 15.80
N THR A 65 -67.76 -33.75 15.50
CA THR A 65 -68.69 -34.56 14.65
C THR A 65 -68.41 -34.88 13.16
N THR A 66 -67.49 -35.84 12.95
CA THR A 66 -67.70 -37.15 12.26
C THR A 66 -68.07 -37.30 10.74
N VAL A 67 -67.57 -38.42 10.17
CA VAL A 67 -68.01 -39.18 8.96
C VAL A 67 -67.47 -38.79 7.57
N SER A 68 -66.30 -39.35 7.25
CA SER A 68 -65.97 -40.21 6.09
C SER A 68 -66.76 -40.18 4.75
N ALA A 69 -66.03 -40.09 3.63
CA ALA A 69 -65.95 -41.11 2.55
C ALA A 69 -64.98 -40.64 1.42
N SER A 70 -63.80 -41.24 1.23
CA SER A 70 -63.51 -42.35 0.26
C SER A 70 -63.26 -41.88 -1.18
N ALA A 71 -62.28 -42.38 -1.95
CA ALA A 71 -61.15 -43.32 -1.72
C ALA A 71 -59.98 -42.88 -2.68
N SER A 72 -58.93 -43.60 -3.12
CA SER A 72 -58.56 -45.03 -3.29
C SER A 72 -57.02 -45.09 -3.54
N THR A 73 -56.21 -46.16 -3.40
CA THR A 73 -56.31 -47.51 -2.79
C THR A 73 -54.89 -48.15 -2.76
N SER A 74 -54.73 -49.23 -1.98
CA SER A 74 -53.75 -50.35 -2.11
C SER A 74 -52.37 -50.23 -1.43
N ALA A 75 -51.83 -51.26 -0.74
CA ALA A 75 -52.48 -52.49 -0.22
C ALA A 75 -51.65 -53.15 0.93
N THR A 76 -52.38 -53.59 1.98
CA THR A 76 -52.24 -54.79 2.86
C THR A 76 -51.04 -55.76 2.69
N THR A 77 -50.52 -56.52 3.68
CA THR A 77 -50.71 -56.75 5.16
C THR A 77 -49.55 -57.68 5.61
N THR A 78 -49.11 -57.85 6.88
CA THR A 78 -49.69 -58.58 8.06
C THR A 78 -48.61 -58.61 9.17
N ALA A 79 -48.81 -58.84 10.48
CA ALA A 79 -49.95 -58.72 11.41
C ALA A 79 -49.48 -59.12 12.85
N SER A 80 -50.07 -58.56 13.93
CA SER A 80 -50.19 -59.11 15.32
C SER A 80 -48.94 -59.50 16.15
N SER A 81 -48.91 -59.47 17.49
CA SER A 81 -49.74 -58.81 18.53
C SER A 81 -49.10 -58.97 19.94
N SER A 82 -49.35 -57.99 20.84
CA SER A 82 -49.54 -58.11 22.30
C SER A 82 -48.54 -58.83 23.26
N HIS A 83 -47.96 -58.01 24.14
CA HIS A 83 -47.95 -58.11 25.62
C HIS A 83 -47.02 -59.08 26.43
N LEU A 84 -46.37 -58.42 27.41
CA LEU A 84 -46.15 -58.79 28.84
C LEU A 84 -44.85 -59.48 29.32
N SER A 85 -44.29 -58.82 30.35
CA SER A 85 -43.58 -59.31 31.54
C SER A 85 -42.04 -59.52 31.54
N GLU A 86 -41.45 -58.86 32.53
CA GLU A 86 -40.13 -59.01 33.17
C GLU A 86 -40.08 -60.33 34.02
N PRO A 87 -38.91 -60.79 34.53
CA PRO A 87 -38.15 -60.07 35.57
C PRO A 87 -36.60 -60.08 35.42
N LEU A 88 -35.97 -59.34 36.33
CA LEU A 88 -34.54 -59.30 36.63
C LEU A 88 -34.03 -60.62 37.25
N ASP A 89 -32.74 -60.89 37.09
CA ASP A 89 -31.89 -61.44 38.16
C ASP A 89 -30.43 -60.98 37.94
N GLU A 90 -29.62 -61.00 39.00
CA GLU A 90 -28.29 -60.41 39.07
C GLU A 90 -27.18 -61.44 38.76
N ASN A 91 -25.98 -60.97 38.41
CA ASN A 91 -24.81 -61.21 39.27
C ASN A 91 -23.57 -60.40 38.86
N LEU A 92 -22.79 -60.03 39.88
CA LEU A 92 -21.53 -59.31 39.77
C LEU A 92 -20.34 -60.29 39.75
N PHE A 93 -19.27 -59.94 39.03
CA PHE A 93 -17.90 -60.47 39.09
C PHE A 93 -17.63 -62.00 39.15
N SER A 94 -16.74 -62.46 38.27
CA SER A 94 -15.93 -63.66 38.50
C SER A 94 -14.58 -63.48 37.82
N ASP A 95 -13.50 -63.75 38.55
CA ASP A 95 -12.14 -63.30 38.21
C ASP A 95 -11.22 -64.44 37.70
N LEU A 96 -9.98 -64.09 37.32
CA LEU A 96 -8.88 -64.93 36.85
C LEU A 96 -8.92 -66.44 37.21
N THR A 97 -8.61 -67.32 36.23
CA THR A 97 -7.33 -68.10 36.24
C THR A 97 -7.04 -68.90 34.94
N LEU A 98 -5.82 -69.47 34.89
CA LEU A 98 -5.07 -70.00 33.74
C LEU A 98 -5.26 -71.52 33.47
N VAL A 99 -4.49 -72.04 32.49
CA VAL A 99 -4.00 -73.44 32.32
C VAL A 99 -4.73 -74.34 31.28
N THR A 100 -4.41 -74.08 30.02
CA THR A 100 -3.93 -75.02 28.96
C THR A 100 -4.46 -76.46 28.79
N SER A 101 -4.65 -76.79 27.49
CA SER A 101 -4.13 -77.98 26.78
C SER A 101 -5.00 -79.25 26.58
N MET A 102 -5.14 -79.58 25.28
CA MET A 102 -4.96 -80.92 24.67
C MET A 102 -5.98 -82.05 25.03
N HIS A 103 -6.39 -82.93 24.13
CA HIS A 103 -6.36 -82.95 22.65
C HIS A 103 -7.44 -83.94 22.20
N LYS A 104 -7.94 -83.85 20.96
CA LYS A 104 -8.53 -85.01 20.28
C LYS A 104 -8.14 -84.97 18.81
N ASP A 105 -7.84 -86.14 18.27
CA ASP A 105 -6.80 -86.34 17.27
C ASP A 105 -7.18 -87.52 16.36
N GLN A 106 -6.49 -87.65 15.21
CA GLN A 106 -6.50 -88.78 14.27
C GLN A 106 -7.80 -88.97 13.42
N THR A 107 -7.75 -89.31 12.11
CA THR A 107 -6.59 -89.56 11.21
C THR A 107 -6.98 -89.49 9.72
N GLN A 108 -5.95 -89.54 8.85
CA GLN A 108 -5.91 -90.14 7.49
C GLN A 108 -6.11 -89.17 6.29
N ILE A 109 -5.27 -89.11 5.23
CA ILE A 109 -3.81 -89.33 5.02
C ILE A 109 -3.46 -88.89 3.57
N GLN A 110 -2.23 -88.43 3.30
CA GLN A 110 -1.64 -88.12 1.95
C GLN A 110 -2.28 -86.96 1.14
N LEU A 111 -1.56 -86.23 0.26
CA LEU A 111 -0.17 -86.35 -0.21
C LEU A 111 0.48 -84.94 -0.39
N ASP A 112 1.57 -84.68 0.36
CA ASP A 112 2.91 -84.19 -0.05
C ASP A 112 3.11 -82.98 -1.00
N GLN A 113 4.20 -82.20 -0.99
CA GLN A 113 5.42 -81.92 -0.17
C GLN A 113 6.01 -80.61 -0.79
N ASN A 114 6.89 -79.75 -0.26
CA ASN A 114 7.76 -79.55 0.92
C ASN A 114 8.20 -78.05 0.92
N SER A 115 8.94 -77.45 1.87
CA SER A 115 9.03 -77.51 3.36
C SER A 115 10.06 -76.46 3.83
N LEU A 116 10.02 -76.03 5.10
CA LEU A 116 11.00 -75.15 5.77
C LEU A 116 11.59 -75.84 7.02
N PRO A 117 12.83 -75.48 7.43
CA PRO A 117 13.12 -75.18 8.86
C PRO A 117 13.88 -73.85 9.01
N ILE A 118 13.71 -72.99 10.03
CA ILE A 118 13.71 -73.15 11.51
C ILE A 118 15.11 -73.46 12.09
N THR A 119 15.73 -72.49 12.80
CA THR A 119 16.30 -72.62 14.18
C THR A 119 17.14 -71.40 14.64
N ASP A 120 17.14 -71.21 15.97
CA ASP A 120 18.09 -70.48 16.85
C ASP A 120 18.10 -71.33 18.19
N PRO A 121 19.00 -71.21 19.20
CA PRO A 121 20.02 -70.18 19.45
C PRO A 121 21.41 -70.65 20.02
N LEU A 122 22.29 -69.68 20.28
CA LEU A 122 23.33 -69.56 21.36
C LEU A 122 24.25 -70.75 21.84
N GLN A 123 25.54 -70.41 21.97
CA GLN A 123 26.66 -71.04 22.74
C GLN A 123 27.41 -72.28 22.20
N ALA A 124 28.73 -72.13 21.99
CA ALA A 124 29.79 -73.15 22.20
C ALA A 124 31.19 -72.48 22.15
N ALA A 125 32.28 -73.20 22.47
CA ALA A 125 33.63 -72.62 22.68
C ALA A 125 34.76 -73.22 21.82
N THR A 126 35.73 -72.35 21.46
CA THR A 126 37.20 -72.54 21.26
C THR A 126 37.79 -73.87 20.74
N ILE A 127 38.62 -73.86 19.67
CA ILE A 127 40.06 -74.32 19.64
C ILE A 127 40.73 -74.44 18.22
N MET A 128 41.92 -73.81 18.07
CA MET A 128 43.13 -74.09 17.22
C MET A 128 43.24 -73.98 15.66
N LYS A 129 44.41 -73.41 15.26
CA LYS A 129 45.37 -73.75 14.14
C LYS A 129 44.96 -73.45 12.67
N ILE A 130 45.72 -72.75 11.79
CA ILE A 130 47.18 -72.51 11.52
C ILE A 130 47.95 -73.80 11.18
N PRO A 131 48.67 -73.95 10.03
CA PRO A 131 49.36 -72.96 9.14
C PRO A 131 48.95 -73.06 7.64
N GLY A 132 49.58 -72.42 6.63
CA GLY A 132 50.60 -71.34 6.59
C GLY A 132 51.84 -71.59 5.68
N SER A 133 52.17 -70.63 4.79
CA SER A 133 53.45 -70.48 4.02
C SER A 133 53.68 -71.44 2.81
N VAL A 134 54.55 -71.22 1.79
CA VAL A 134 55.71 -70.30 1.56
C VAL A 134 55.96 -70.00 0.03
N VAL A 135 56.78 -68.96 -0.28
CA VAL A 135 57.65 -68.69 -1.48
C VAL A 135 57.09 -68.17 -2.83
N GLY A 136 57.53 -66.94 -3.20
CA GLY A 136 58.25 -66.61 -4.47
C GLY A 136 57.48 -66.13 -5.73
N GLU A 137 58.08 -65.42 -6.70
CA GLU A 137 59.30 -64.57 -6.74
C GLU A 137 59.38 -63.74 -8.07
N ALA A 138 59.89 -62.48 -8.02
CA ALA A 138 60.34 -61.61 -9.16
C ALA A 138 59.32 -61.19 -10.28
N ALA A 139 59.57 -60.17 -11.14
CA ALA A 139 60.19 -58.83 -11.01
C ALA A 139 60.05 -58.00 -12.33
N ASP A 140 59.78 -56.69 -12.28
CA ASP A 140 60.47 -55.61 -13.05
C ASP A 140 60.09 -54.19 -12.52
N ARG A 141 60.52 -53.12 -13.20
CA ARG A 141 60.83 -51.77 -12.67
C ARG A 141 59.72 -50.70 -12.53
N ASP A 142 60.02 -49.80 -11.58
CA ASP A 142 59.58 -48.40 -11.44
C ASP A 142 60.72 -47.44 -11.87
N PRO A 143 60.51 -46.11 -12.06
CA PRO A 143 60.98 -45.21 -10.99
C PRO A 143 60.19 -43.89 -10.79
N GLY A 144 59.57 -43.74 -9.61
CA GLY A 144 59.66 -42.55 -8.76
C GLY A 144 58.62 -41.44 -8.92
N LEU A 145 58.45 -40.51 -7.96
CA LEU A 145 59.03 -40.31 -6.62
C LEU A 145 57.94 -39.62 -5.73
N ILE A 146 57.90 -39.64 -4.38
CA ILE A 146 58.82 -40.15 -3.34
C ILE A 146 58.07 -40.59 -2.05
N VAL A 147 58.83 -41.15 -1.09
CA VAL A 147 58.66 -41.28 0.39
C VAL A 147 57.49 -40.47 1.02
N SER A 148 56.49 -41.01 1.73
CA SER A 148 56.48 -41.95 2.90
C SER A 148 57.03 -41.34 4.21
N VAL A 149 56.90 -41.84 5.44
CA VAL A 149 56.24 -42.99 6.11
C VAL A 149 55.64 -42.43 7.45
N SER A 150 54.96 -43.07 8.41
CA SER A 150 54.77 -44.49 8.81
C SER A 150 53.45 -44.68 9.60
N ARG A 151 53.34 -45.76 10.40
CA ARG A 151 52.35 -46.02 11.47
C ARG A 151 53.12 -46.19 12.83
N GLN A 152 52.60 -46.52 14.02
CA GLN A 152 51.35 -47.22 14.39
C GLN A 152 51.02 -47.15 15.92
N MET A 153 49.73 -47.00 16.28
CA MET A 153 49.00 -47.53 17.46
C MET A 153 49.46 -47.35 18.93
N SER A 154 48.66 -46.56 19.68
CA SER A 154 47.81 -46.99 20.83
C SER A 154 48.41 -47.55 22.15
N ARG A 155 48.13 -46.88 23.30
CA ARG A 155 47.20 -47.36 24.39
C ARG A 155 47.15 -46.51 25.70
N ARG A 156 46.03 -45.77 25.89
CA ARG A 156 45.14 -45.75 27.10
C ARG A 156 45.74 -45.92 28.53
N LYS A 157 45.79 -44.84 29.36
CA LYS A 157 45.20 -44.77 30.76
C LYS A 157 45.50 -43.49 31.59
N ARG A 158 44.42 -42.92 32.18
CA ARG A 158 44.21 -42.34 33.55
C ARG A 158 45.23 -41.39 34.25
N ARG A 159 44.65 -40.37 34.92
CA ARG A 159 45.15 -39.57 36.08
C ARG A 159 46.34 -38.61 35.78
N ALA A 160 46.68 -37.61 36.61
CA ALA A 160 45.92 -36.72 37.54
C ALA A 160 46.86 -35.61 38.07
N GLY A 161 46.32 -34.52 38.63
CA GLY A 161 47.07 -33.34 39.09
C GLY A 161 46.93 -32.18 38.07
N LEU A 162 46.57 -30.94 38.39
CA LEU A 162 46.63 -30.10 39.62
C LEU A 162 48.02 -29.52 39.92
N ARG A 163 48.04 -28.22 40.28
CA ARG A 163 49.18 -27.27 40.37
C ARG A 163 49.59 -26.71 38.99
N ILE A 164 49.53 -25.41 38.70
CA ILE A 164 49.93 -24.18 39.42
C ILE A 164 51.46 -24.10 39.57
N GLY A 165 52.10 -23.17 38.85
CA GLY A 165 53.55 -22.93 38.93
C GLY A 165 54.05 -21.89 37.92
N TYR A 166 54.36 -20.68 38.42
CA TYR A 166 54.98 -19.56 37.70
C TYR A 166 56.36 -19.86 37.10
N GLY A 167 56.81 -19.01 36.15
CA GLY A 167 58.17 -18.45 36.26
C GLY A 167 59.13 -18.59 35.07
N ARG A 168 59.13 -17.54 34.20
CA ARG A 168 60.28 -16.80 33.65
C ARG A 168 61.53 -17.50 33.03
N ASP A 169 62.00 -16.84 31.96
CA ASP A 169 63.39 -16.71 31.48
C ASP A 169 64.13 -17.98 30.97
N ALA A 170 65.00 -17.93 29.96
CA ALA A 170 65.20 -16.99 28.83
C ALA A 170 66.13 -17.66 27.78
N HIS A 171 66.11 -17.21 26.52
CA HIS A 171 67.26 -17.02 25.61
C HIS A 171 66.80 -16.81 24.14
N THR A 172 67.40 -15.82 23.46
CA THR A 172 67.29 -15.58 22.00
C THR A 172 68.69 -15.63 21.36
N PRO A 173 68.78 -15.63 20.01
CA PRO A 173 69.13 -14.36 19.34
C PRO A 173 68.39 -14.10 18.00
N ASN A 174 68.47 -12.85 17.53
CA ASN A 174 67.95 -12.38 16.23
C ASN A 174 68.98 -12.61 15.08
N PRO A 175 68.71 -12.16 13.84
CA PRO A 175 69.05 -10.76 13.47
C PRO A 175 67.88 -9.92 12.92
N THR A 176 68.05 -8.59 12.94
CA THR A 176 67.20 -7.56 12.32
C THR A 176 67.70 -7.23 10.88
N PRO A 177 67.10 -6.27 10.13
CA PRO A 177 67.13 -4.82 10.44
C PRO A 177 65.72 -4.23 10.75
N ASP A 178 65.43 -2.93 10.96
CA ASP A 178 66.06 -1.73 11.61
C ASP A 178 65.39 -0.47 10.98
N LEU A 179 65.37 0.79 11.46
CA LEU A 179 65.51 1.58 12.73
C LEU A 179 65.05 3.03 12.36
N HIS A 180 64.68 4.03 13.18
CA HIS A 180 64.58 4.31 14.63
C HIS A 180 63.13 4.84 14.94
N SER A 181 62.64 5.23 16.14
CA SER A 181 63.20 5.72 17.43
C SER A 181 63.59 7.23 17.48
N THR A 182 63.66 7.95 18.61
CA THR A 182 63.72 7.66 20.07
C THR A 182 63.01 8.82 20.86
N HIS A 183 62.32 8.69 22.02
CA HIS A 183 62.70 8.27 23.41
C HIS A 183 63.56 9.30 24.21
N PHE A 184 63.48 9.50 25.56
CA PHE A 184 62.51 9.12 26.64
C PHE A 184 62.88 9.83 28.01
N SER A 185 61.96 9.83 28.99
CA SER A 185 62.14 9.74 30.48
C SER A 185 62.95 10.70 31.41
N ASN A 186 62.25 11.13 32.49
CA ASN A 186 62.56 11.00 33.95
C ASN A 186 63.53 11.93 34.75
N HIS A 187 62.93 12.85 35.53
CA HIS A 187 62.91 12.96 37.02
C HIS A 187 64.11 13.42 37.91
N ILE A 188 63.80 14.43 38.76
CA ILE A 188 64.28 14.77 40.14
C ILE A 188 65.47 15.75 40.33
N ARG A 189 65.19 16.82 41.11
CA ARG A 189 66.07 17.92 41.65
C ARG A 189 66.78 18.78 40.59
N GLY A 190 66.98 20.08 40.79
CA GLY A 190 66.63 20.97 41.91
C GLY A 190 67.62 22.16 42.00
N ASP A 191 67.08 23.36 42.23
CA ASP A 191 67.74 24.65 42.48
C ASP A 191 68.43 25.41 41.31
N ASP A 192 68.02 26.68 41.20
CA ASP A 192 68.70 27.94 40.86
C ASP A 192 69.27 28.29 39.45
N ASP A 193 68.69 29.38 38.89
CA ASP A 193 69.30 30.60 38.28
C ASP A 193 70.47 30.47 37.25
N ASP A 194 70.51 31.12 36.08
CA ASP A 194 70.03 32.46 35.68
C ASP A 194 70.24 32.71 34.15
N GLN A 195 69.84 33.90 33.67
CA GLN A 195 70.38 34.67 32.52
C GLN A 195 70.08 34.25 31.04
N HIS A 196 69.10 34.99 30.49
CA HIS A 196 69.03 35.67 29.17
C HIS A 196 70.42 36.05 28.54
N PRO A 197 70.60 36.30 27.20
CA PRO A 197 69.67 37.15 26.41
C PRO A 197 69.53 36.99 24.86
N ASP A 198 68.59 37.78 24.31
CA ASP A 198 68.50 38.43 22.98
C ASP A 198 68.61 37.65 21.65
N ALA A 199 67.54 37.70 20.83
CA ALA A 199 67.41 38.71 19.74
C ALA A 199 66.10 38.61 18.91
N LEU A 200 65.64 39.74 18.36
CA LEU A 200 64.52 39.92 17.38
C LEU A 200 65.07 40.16 15.96
N PRO A 201 64.34 39.95 14.81
CA PRO A 201 63.10 40.66 14.38
C PRO A 201 61.92 39.75 13.94
N GLN A 202 60.63 40.15 14.03
CA GLN A 202 59.85 41.10 13.18
C GLN A 202 59.59 40.54 11.75
N ILE A 203 58.40 40.53 11.14
CA ILE A 203 57.37 41.59 10.98
C ILE A 203 55.92 41.05 10.96
N GLN A 204 54.94 41.89 11.34
CA GLN A 204 53.47 41.69 11.32
C GLN A 204 52.83 42.66 10.29
N PRO A 205 51.54 42.54 9.86
CA PRO A 205 50.44 43.10 10.68
C PRO A 205 49.01 42.47 10.53
N SER A 206 48.26 42.49 11.64
CA SER A 206 46.89 43.04 11.86
C SER A 206 45.71 42.73 10.89
N ALA A 207 44.43 42.84 11.29
CA ALA A 207 43.82 43.48 12.49
C ALA A 207 42.52 42.77 12.96
N SER A 208 41.97 43.20 14.10
CA SER A 208 40.67 42.76 14.66
C SER A 208 39.86 43.97 15.25
N PRO A 209 38.78 43.81 16.06
CA PRO A 209 37.51 44.53 15.88
C PRO A 209 37.38 45.82 16.73
N PRO A 210 36.15 46.34 16.93
CA PRO A 210 35.65 46.43 18.32
C PRO A 210 34.14 46.15 18.51
N GLN A 211 33.70 46.29 19.77
CA GLN A 211 32.35 46.04 20.34
C GLN A 211 31.38 47.23 20.05
N THR A 212 30.12 47.27 20.50
CA THR A 212 29.69 47.63 21.88
C THR A 212 28.14 47.67 22.00
N LEU A 213 27.61 47.69 23.23
CA LEU A 213 26.26 48.13 23.70
C LEU A 213 25.15 47.08 23.90
N ALA A 214 24.60 47.08 25.13
CA ALA A 214 23.23 46.70 25.49
C ALA A 214 22.43 47.98 25.85
N PRO A 215 21.10 47.92 26.08
CA PRO A 215 20.66 47.86 27.49
C PRO A 215 19.31 47.15 27.80
N HIS A 216 19.27 46.57 29.01
CA HIS A 216 18.17 46.48 30.00
C HIS A 216 16.67 46.41 29.61
N GLY A 217 16.00 45.43 30.24
CA GLY A 217 14.72 45.66 30.94
C GLY A 217 14.90 45.51 32.48
N PRO A 218 13.93 45.96 33.31
CA PRO A 218 13.89 45.70 34.75
C PRO A 218 13.27 44.31 35.04
N SER A 219 13.64 43.50 36.05
CA SER A 219 14.22 43.71 37.40
C SER A 219 13.20 44.02 38.51
N VAL A 220 12.80 42.98 39.26
CA VAL A 220 12.35 43.05 40.68
C VAL A 220 12.83 41.78 41.43
N ASP A 221 14.04 41.87 41.99
CA ASP A 221 14.38 41.63 43.41
C ASP A 221 13.97 40.36 44.20
N ASN A 222 15.03 39.74 44.75
CA ASN A 222 15.17 39.21 46.12
C ASN A 222 14.52 37.85 46.51
N ASN A 223 15.13 37.05 47.41
CA ASN A 223 16.12 37.39 48.44
C ASN A 223 17.28 36.39 48.63
N ASN A 224 18.31 36.86 49.37
CA ASN A 224 19.65 36.28 49.59
C ASN A 224 19.75 35.29 50.78
N ILE A 225 20.79 34.42 50.82
CA ILE A 225 21.72 34.20 51.97
C ILE A 225 22.84 33.18 51.62
N GLU A 226 24.03 33.35 52.23
CA GLU A 226 25.26 32.60 51.96
C GLU A 226 25.64 31.49 52.99
N SER A 227 26.38 30.49 52.50
CA SER A 227 27.60 29.85 53.07
C SER A 227 27.75 29.59 54.59
N THR A 228 28.04 28.32 54.99
CA THR A 228 29.40 27.85 55.40
C THR A 228 29.45 26.41 56.02
N SER A 229 30.65 25.81 55.93
CA SER A 229 31.25 24.77 56.83
C SER A 229 30.64 23.36 57.02
N PHE A 230 31.13 22.41 56.23
CA PHE A 230 31.84 21.18 56.66
C PHE A 230 31.75 20.69 58.13
N VAL A 231 31.37 19.41 58.36
CA VAL A 231 32.19 18.32 58.98
C VAL A 231 31.37 17.01 59.20
N SER A 232 31.94 15.88 58.77
CA SER A 232 31.75 14.47 59.18
C SER A 232 30.36 13.82 59.44
N GLN A 233 29.99 12.92 58.50
CA GLN A 233 30.17 11.45 58.62
C GLN A 233 28.97 10.52 58.93
N GLU A 234 28.73 9.63 57.94
CA GLU A 234 28.17 8.26 57.94
C GLU A 234 26.65 7.96 58.03
N ASP A 235 26.24 7.23 56.96
CA ASP A 235 25.19 6.21 56.81
C ASP A 235 23.71 6.51 56.48
N HIS A 236 23.19 5.63 55.61
CA HIS A 236 21.82 5.43 55.12
C HIS A 236 21.11 6.56 54.34
N ILE A 237 21.54 6.80 53.09
CA ILE A 237 20.63 7.18 52.00
C ILE A 237 20.97 6.40 50.72
N THR A 238 20.17 5.36 50.41
CA THR A 238 20.16 4.67 49.10
C THR A 238 18.72 4.49 48.57
N GLU A 239 17.79 5.34 49.00
CA GLU A 239 16.36 5.27 48.67
C GLU A 239 15.80 6.64 48.27
N ARG A 240 16.15 7.14 47.06
CA ARG A 240 15.39 8.23 46.38
C ARG A 240 15.68 8.51 44.89
N GLN A 241 16.34 7.62 44.16
CA GLN A 241 16.58 7.81 42.71
C GLN A 241 15.80 6.87 41.76
N ASN A 242 15.16 5.80 42.25
CA ASN A 242 14.48 4.82 41.37
C ASN A 242 13.05 5.22 40.94
N GLN A 243 12.56 6.43 41.26
CA GLN A 243 11.15 6.82 41.07
C GLN A 243 10.89 7.78 39.90
N GLN A 244 11.86 8.02 39.00
CA GLN A 244 11.66 8.85 37.79
C GLN A 244 11.95 8.15 36.46
N ASP A 245 12.74 7.07 36.44
CA ASP A 245 12.93 6.28 35.20
C ASP A 245 11.81 5.26 34.95
N ALA A 246 11.07 4.86 35.99
CA ALA A 246 9.96 3.90 35.87
C ALA A 246 8.84 4.37 34.93
N ASP A 247 8.42 5.64 35.03
CA ASP A 247 7.38 6.20 34.15
C ASP A 247 7.90 6.48 32.73
N ARG A 248 9.19 6.78 32.56
CA ARG A 248 9.80 6.91 31.22
C ARG A 248 9.80 5.59 30.47
N HIS A 249 10.13 4.48 31.13
CA HIS A 249 10.10 3.17 30.48
C HIS A 249 8.69 2.65 30.20
N LYS A 250 7.69 2.94 31.06
CA LYS A 250 6.30 2.59 30.76
C LYS A 250 5.73 3.36 29.56
N LYS A 251 6.02 4.66 29.45
CA LYS A 251 5.52 5.48 28.33
C LYS A 251 6.07 5.01 26.98
N ASN A 252 7.37 4.73 26.91
CA ASN A 252 8.01 4.23 25.69
C ASN A 252 7.51 2.84 25.25
N SER A 253 6.97 2.02 26.15
CA SER A 253 6.43 0.69 25.82
C SER A 253 5.10 0.79 25.07
N VAL A 254 4.18 1.65 25.55
CA VAL A 254 2.86 1.84 24.92
C VAL A 254 2.99 2.56 23.57
N GLU A 255 3.92 3.51 23.47
CA GLU A 255 4.25 4.18 22.19
C GLU A 255 4.89 3.23 21.15
N ALA A 256 5.39 2.05 21.56
CA ALA A 256 5.90 1.03 20.64
C ALA A 256 4.77 0.13 20.09
N GLU A 257 3.90 -0.41 20.96
CA GLU A 257 2.76 -1.25 20.51
C GLU A 257 1.80 -0.48 19.60
N VAL A 258 1.55 0.81 19.89
CA VAL A 258 0.73 1.68 19.04
C VAL A 258 1.38 1.95 17.67
N ARG A 259 2.72 1.99 17.57
CA ARG A 259 3.43 2.15 16.29
C ARG A 259 3.38 0.90 15.41
N ASP A 260 3.25 -0.28 16.00
CA ASP A 260 3.16 -1.53 15.24
C ASP A 260 1.72 -1.91 14.85
N SER A 261 0.71 -1.16 15.31
CA SER A 261 -0.69 -1.32 14.85
C SER A 261 -0.81 -1.19 13.32
N PRO A 262 -1.67 -2.02 12.68
CA PRO A 262 -1.98 -1.87 11.27
C PRO A 262 -2.73 -0.57 10.95
N GLU A 263 -3.49 0.02 11.89
CA GLU A 263 -4.10 1.34 11.70
C GLU A 263 -3.01 2.41 11.55
N PHE A 264 -1.98 2.38 12.41
CA PHE A 264 -0.86 3.32 12.34
C PHE A 264 -0.05 3.16 11.04
N LYS A 265 0.14 1.92 10.57
CA LYS A 265 0.83 1.62 9.32
C LYS A 265 0.04 2.07 8.08
N LEU A 266 -1.29 1.89 8.07
CA LEU A 266 -2.15 2.46 7.01
C LEU A 266 -2.09 3.99 7.02
N GLU A 267 -2.14 4.62 8.20
CA GLU A 267 -2.09 6.07 8.30
C GLU A 267 -0.72 6.62 7.84
N GLN A 268 0.39 5.93 8.15
CA GLN A 268 1.71 6.26 7.61
C GLN A 268 1.75 6.17 6.07
N VAL A 269 1.11 5.15 5.49
CA VAL A 269 0.94 5.02 4.02
C VAL A 269 0.10 6.17 3.46
N ARG A 270 -1.01 6.53 4.11
CA ARG A 270 -1.89 7.64 3.70
C ARG A 270 -1.21 8.99 3.79
N ILE A 271 -0.41 9.25 4.83
CA ILE A 271 0.45 10.43 4.93
C ILE A 271 1.41 10.48 3.74
N GLN A 272 2.16 9.39 3.47
CA GLN A 272 3.11 9.34 2.36
C GLN A 272 2.44 9.56 0.99
N ILE A 273 1.21 9.06 0.81
CA ILE A 273 0.38 9.31 -0.38
C ILE A 273 -0.01 10.79 -0.48
N SER A 274 -0.45 11.40 0.64
CA SER A 274 -0.83 12.81 0.68
C SER A 274 0.34 13.74 0.37
N GLU A 275 1.55 13.43 0.85
CA GLU A 275 2.78 14.17 0.57
C GLU A 275 3.14 14.08 -0.92
N LYS A 276 3.20 12.86 -1.47
CA LYS A 276 3.53 12.62 -2.90
C LYS A 276 2.54 13.32 -3.83
N LEU A 277 1.24 13.14 -3.61
CA LEU A 277 0.20 13.80 -4.41
C LEU A 277 0.18 15.32 -4.21
N GLY A 278 0.51 15.80 -3.00
CA GLY A 278 0.70 17.23 -2.72
C GLY A 278 1.85 17.81 -3.53
N HIS A 279 3.01 17.14 -3.58
CA HIS A 279 4.14 17.55 -4.41
C HIS A 279 3.80 17.53 -5.90
N ALA A 280 3.10 16.51 -6.40
CA ALA A 280 2.64 16.47 -7.79
C ALA A 280 1.68 17.63 -8.12
N ARG A 281 0.63 17.85 -7.31
CA ARG A 281 -0.34 18.94 -7.51
C ARG A 281 0.28 20.33 -7.38
N ASN A 282 1.26 20.51 -6.50
CA ASN A 282 2.02 21.76 -6.40
C ASN A 282 2.89 22.01 -7.64
N SER A 283 3.46 20.95 -8.23
CA SER A 283 4.17 21.03 -9.52
C SER A 283 3.21 21.46 -10.64
N VAL A 284 2.03 20.83 -10.73
CA VAL A 284 0.97 21.21 -11.68
C VAL A 284 0.62 22.69 -11.57
N ALA A 285 0.26 23.15 -10.38
CA ALA A 285 -0.13 24.54 -10.14
C ALA A 285 0.99 25.54 -10.52
N SER A 286 2.26 25.18 -10.28
CA SER A 286 3.42 26.00 -10.66
C SER A 286 3.63 26.08 -12.18
N VAL A 287 3.35 25.01 -12.93
CA VAL A 287 3.47 25.03 -14.40
C VAL A 287 2.24 25.69 -15.05
N SER A 288 1.03 25.43 -14.55
CA SER A 288 -0.21 26.07 -14.98
C SER A 288 -0.14 27.61 -14.86
N THR A 289 0.27 28.11 -13.70
CA THR A 289 0.50 29.57 -13.50
C THR A 289 1.56 30.12 -14.45
N SER A 290 2.69 29.41 -14.62
CA SER A 290 3.74 29.79 -15.59
C SER A 290 3.23 29.83 -17.04
N ARG A 291 2.44 28.84 -17.46
CA ARG A 291 1.79 28.76 -18.78
C ARG A 291 0.86 29.96 -18.99
N LYS A 292 0.02 30.29 -18.00
CA LYS A 292 -0.88 31.44 -18.07
C LYS A 292 -0.14 32.77 -18.23
N GLU A 293 0.95 32.99 -17.49
CA GLU A 293 1.79 34.19 -17.66
C GLU A 293 2.39 34.31 -19.07
N VAL A 294 2.85 33.19 -19.65
CA VAL A 294 3.40 33.16 -21.01
C VAL A 294 2.31 33.44 -22.06
N ILE A 295 1.12 32.84 -21.91
CA ILE A 295 -0.05 33.11 -22.78
C ILE A 295 -0.48 34.58 -22.68
N GLN A 296 -0.55 35.15 -21.48
CA GLN A 296 -0.88 36.56 -21.28
C GLN A 296 0.17 37.48 -21.94
N ARG A 297 1.46 37.11 -21.87
CA ARG A 297 2.55 37.81 -22.56
C ARG A 297 2.39 37.73 -24.08
N LYS A 298 2.10 36.55 -24.64
CA LYS A 298 1.81 36.36 -26.08
C LYS A 298 0.67 37.26 -26.56
N ARG A 299 -0.46 37.29 -25.85
CA ARG A 299 -1.60 38.14 -26.20
C ARG A 299 -1.23 39.63 -26.22
N LYS A 300 -0.49 40.11 -25.21
CA LYS A 300 0.01 41.49 -25.17
C LYS A 300 0.96 41.84 -26.34
N ILE A 301 1.82 40.90 -26.75
CA ILE A 301 2.69 41.10 -27.93
C ILE A 301 1.86 41.15 -29.22
N MET A 302 0.81 40.34 -29.33
CA MET A 302 -0.12 40.36 -30.47
C MET A 302 -0.91 41.69 -30.55
N ASP A 303 -1.35 42.24 -29.42
CA ASP A 303 -1.98 43.57 -29.37
C ASP A 303 -1.00 44.68 -29.82
N ASN A 304 0.25 44.65 -29.33
CA ASN A 304 1.29 45.59 -29.76
C ASN A 304 1.59 45.47 -31.26
N LEU A 305 1.71 44.25 -31.78
CA LEU A 305 1.93 43.97 -33.20
C LEU A 305 0.80 44.55 -34.06
N LYS A 306 -0.46 44.38 -33.63
CA LYS A 306 -1.62 44.96 -34.30
C LYS A 306 -1.56 46.49 -34.34
N ILE A 307 -1.25 47.14 -33.22
CA ILE A 307 -1.10 48.61 -33.15
C ILE A 307 0.05 49.09 -34.08
N SER A 308 1.15 48.33 -34.16
CA SER A 308 2.26 48.62 -35.08
C SER A 308 1.88 48.42 -36.55
N LEU A 309 1.06 47.41 -36.87
CA LEU A 309 0.53 47.16 -38.22
C LEU A 309 -0.45 48.26 -38.66
N ASP A 310 -1.38 48.66 -37.79
CA ASP A 310 -2.32 49.76 -38.03
C ASP A 310 -1.56 51.09 -38.27
N ARG A 311 -0.48 51.34 -37.49
CA ARG A 311 0.45 52.46 -37.69
C ARG A 311 1.18 52.38 -39.03
N TYR A 312 1.66 51.21 -39.41
CA TYR A 312 2.37 50.99 -40.67
C TYR A 312 1.47 51.31 -41.87
N SER A 313 0.28 50.72 -41.92
CA SER A 313 -0.68 50.97 -43.02
C SER A 313 -1.14 52.43 -43.09
N HIS A 314 -1.24 53.12 -41.94
CA HIS A 314 -1.53 54.55 -41.94
C HIS A 314 -0.39 55.40 -42.53
N LEU A 315 0.87 55.06 -42.25
CA LEU A 315 2.05 55.73 -42.83
C LEU A 315 2.22 55.42 -44.32
N GLU A 316 1.93 54.18 -44.74
CA GLU A 316 1.93 53.74 -46.13
C GLU A 316 0.93 54.56 -46.95
N LYS A 317 -0.30 54.73 -46.45
CA LYS A 317 -1.31 55.58 -47.10
C LYS A 317 -0.93 57.07 -47.13
N GLN A 318 -0.31 57.60 -46.07
CA GLN A 318 0.20 58.98 -46.09
C GLN A 318 1.32 59.17 -47.13
N LEU A 319 2.18 58.15 -47.32
CA LEU A 319 3.25 58.17 -48.32
C LEU A 319 2.67 58.13 -49.75
N GLU A 320 1.62 57.36 -49.99
CA GLU A 320 0.86 57.35 -51.24
C GLU A 320 0.24 58.74 -51.52
N GLU A 321 -0.48 59.32 -50.55
CA GLU A 321 -1.07 60.66 -50.65
C GLU A 321 -0.02 61.77 -50.90
N ALA A 322 1.17 61.69 -50.28
CA ALA A 322 2.26 62.64 -50.50
C ALA A 322 2.88 62.52 -51.91
N CYS A 323 3.01 61.29 -52.41
CA CYS A 323 3.46 61.03 -53.78
C CYS A 323 2.45 61.51 -54.84
N GLU A 324 1.14 61.31 -54.62
CA GLU A 324 0.09 61.86 -55.50
C GLU A 324 0.07 63.40 -55.50
N ALA A 325 0.45 64.03 -54.39
CA ALA A 325 0.52 65.49 -54.25
C ALA A 325 1.83 66.13 -54.79
N GLU A 326 2.75 65.33 -55.33
CA GLU A 326 4.13 65.74 -55.72
C GLU A 326 4.95 66.39 -54.58
N ASP A 327 4.59 66.15 -53.31
CA ASP A 327 5.31 66.67 -52.14
C ASP A 327 6.41 65.69 -51.69
N PHE A 328 7.49 65.65 -52.47
CA PHE A 328 8.64 64.78 -52.23
C PHE A 328 9.31 65.02 -50.86
N GLU A 329 9.19 66.23 -50.31
CA GLU A 329 9.74 66.61 -49.00
C GLU A 329 8.94 66.01 -47.83
N THR A 330 7.61 65.80 -47.96
CA THR A 330 6.88 64.95 -46.99
C THR A 330 7.05 63.47 -47.30
N ALA A 331 7.08 63.06 -48.57
CA ALA A 331 7.28 61.67 -48.96
C ALA A 331 8.60 61.07 -48.43
N GLU A 332 9.72 61.80 -48.48
CA GLU A 332 11.00 61.31 -47.94
C GLU A 332 10.93 61.07 -46.41
N ARG A 333 10.38 62.03 -45.65
CA ARG A 333 10.18 61.89 -44.20
C ARG A 333 9.17 60.80 -43.82
N LEU A 334 8.14 60.61 -44.64
CA LEU A 334 7.17 59.53 -44.46
C LEU A 334 7.80 58.17 -44.78
N SER A 335 8.69 58.08 -45.78
CA SER A 335 9.47 56.89 -46.07
C SER A 335 10.43 56.53 -44.93
N GLU A 336 11.13 57.49 -44.32
CA GLU A 336 11.94 57.23 -43.11
C GLU A 336 11.09 56.72 -41.94
N SER A 337 9.92 57.33 -41.72
CA SER A 337 8.95 56.93 -40.69
C SER A 337 8.41 55.52 -40.93
N LEU A 338 8.03 55.21 -42.18
CA LEU A 338 7.55 53.90 -42.62
C LEU A 338 8.62 52.83 -42.48
N ALA A 339 9.87 53.11 -42.85
CA ALA A 339 11.01 52.23 -42.63
C ALA A 339 11.32 52.02 -41.13
N SER A 340 10.87 52.93 -40.24
CA SER A 340 10.93 52.72 -38.79
C SER A 340 9.75 51.95 -38.23
N ALA A 341 8.56 52.12 -38.78
CA ALA A 341 7.39 51.29 -38.46
C ALA A 341 7.59 49.84 -38.96
N GLU A 342 8.24 49.62 -40.11
CA GLU A 342 8.61 48.29 -40.60
C GLU A 342 9.54 47.57 -39.63
N ARG A 343 10.56 48.27 -39.11
CA ARG A 343 11.48 47.73 -38.10
C ARG A 343 10.78 47.42 -36.78
N GLU A 344 9.79 48.22 -36.38
CA GLU A 344 8.97 47.99 -35.18
C GLU A 344 8.05 46.77 -35.36
N LYS A 345 7.33 46.70 -36.49
CA LYS A 345 6.49 45.55 -36.89
C LYS A 345 7.31 44.26 -36.93
N GLN A 346 8.49 44.28 -37.56
CA GLN A 346 9.37 43.13 -37.67
C GLN A 346 9.97 42.71 -36.31
N ALA A 347 10.22 43.66 -35.40
CA ALA A 347 10.63 43.33 -34.02
C ALA A 347 9.52 42.60 -33.27
N PHE A 348 8.28 43.09 -33.31
CA PHE A 348 7.13 42.41 -32.69
C PHE A 348 6.81 41.05 -33.34
N LEU A 349 7.05 40.88 -34.65
CA LEU A 349 6.94 39.57 -35.32
C LEU A 349 7.98 38.55 -34.84
N MET A 350 9.18 38.99 -34.42
CA MET A 350 10.17 38.11 -33.79
C MET A 350 9.82 37.82 -32.33
N GLU A 351 9.45 38.85 -31.55
CA GLU A 351 9.02 38.70 -30.15
C GLU A 351 7.79 37.77 -30.03
N LEU A 352 6.87 37.82 -31.00
CA LEU A 352 5.73 36.91 -31.05
C LEU A 352 6.16 35.45 -31.26
N LYS A 353 7.12 35.19 -32.18
CA LYS A 353 7.65 33.85 -32.42
C LYS A 353 8.40 33.29 -31.21
N ASP A 354 9.18 34.12 -30.53
CA ASP A 354 9.86 33.74 -29.29
C ASP A 354 8.84 33.43 -28.18
N ALA A 355 7.75 34.21 -28.07
CA ALA A 355 6.65 33.94 -27.15
C ALA A 355 5.85 32.68 -27.51
N GLU A 356 5.71 32.35 -28.80
CA GLU A 356 5.07 31.11 -29.26
C GLU A 356 5.94 29.87 -28.96
N ALA A 357 7.24 29.93 -29.19
CA ALA A 357 8.17 28.87 -28.79
C ALA A 357 8.17 28.65 -27.26
N LEU A 358 7.99 29.72 -26.46
CA LEU A 358 7.79 29.62 -25.02
C LEU A 358 6.43 29.01 -24.65
N CYS A 359 5.36 29.27 -25.39
CA CYS A 359 4.08 28.57 -25.21
C CYS A 359 4.24 27.07 -25.48
N ASP A 360 4.83 26.67 -26.60
CA ASP A 360 5.03 25.25 -26.94
C ASP A 360 5.94 24.52 -25.95
N ALA A 361 6.93 25.22 -25.38
CA ALA A 361 7.75 24.71 -24.29
C ALA A 361 6.96 24.53 -22.97
N MET A 362 6.09 25.49 -22.61
CA MET A 362 5.24 25.35 -21.42
C MET A 362 4.15 24.28 -21.60
N ASP A 363 3.54 24.16 -22.78
CA ASP A 363 2.61 23.08 -23.10
C ASP A 363 3.33 21.72 -22.98
N SER A 364 4.55 21.58 -23.50
CA SER A 364 5.35 20.35 -23.35
C SER A 364 5.64 20.03 -21.88
N ARG A 365 6.00 21.03 -21.08
CA ARG A 365 6.21 20.88 -19.63
C ARG A 365 4.93 20.54 -18.86
N MET A 366 3.75 20.97 -19.32
CA MET A 366 2.47 20.50 -18.77
C MET A 366 2.28 19.00 -19.02
N HIS A 367 2.63 18.49 -20.21
CA HIS A 367 2.53 17.06 -20.49
C HIS A 367 3.47 16.25 -19.56
N GLU A 368 4.72 16.67 -19.40
CA GLU A 368 5.68 16.06 -18.47
C GLU A 368 5.16 15.99 -17.02
N VAL A 369 4.47 17.04 -16.55
CA VAL A 369 3.92 17.10 -15.18
C VAL A 369 2.60 16.32 -15.05
N LEU A 370 1.85 16.11 -16.13
CA LEU A 370 0.72 15.17 -16.14
C LEU A 370 1.21 13.72 -16.07
N ASP A 371 2.24 13.36 -16.82
CA ASP A 371 2.88 12.05 -16.71
C ASP A 371 3.47 11.82 -15.30
N PHE A 372 4.04 12.85 -14.67
CA PHE A 372 4.48 12.79 -13.28
C PHE A 372 3.33 12.59 -12.27
N LEU A 373 2.19 13.28 -12.45
CA LEU A 373 1.00 13.08 -11.61
C LEU A 373 0.45 11.67 -11.77
N ILE A 374 0.31 11.19 -13.00
CA ILE A 374 -0.13 9.83 -13.34
C ILE A 374 0.78 8.78 -12.70
N ALA A 375 2.10 8.89 -12.88
CA ALA A 375 3.07 7.98 -12.29
C ALA A 375 3.08 8.03 -10.75
N THR A 376 2.73 9.18 -10.17
CA THR A 376 2.53 9.32 -8.72
C THR A 376 1.28 8.56 -8.26
N GLU A 377 0.17 8.65 -8.99
CA GLU A 377 -1.07 7.93 -8.66
C GLU A 377 -0.93 6.41 -8.84
N GLU A 378 -0.19 5.94 -9.85
CA GLU A 378 0.19 4.52 -9.98
C GLU A 378 1.12 4.06 -8.83
N ASN A 379 1.94 4.96 -8.28
CA ASN A 379 2.73 4.68 -7.08
C ASN A 379 1.86 4.61 -5.81
N CYS A 380 0.75 5.37 -5.74
CA CYS A 380 -0.23 5.29 -4.65
C CYS A 380 -1.00 3.95 -4.67
N ASP A 381 -1.48 3.53 -5.84
CA ASP A 381 -2.07 2.19 -6.06
C ASP A 381 -1.08 1.08 -5.64
N SER A 382 0.16 1.14 -6.13
CA SER A 382 1.22 0.18 -5.79
C SER A 382 1.49 0.08 -4.28
N LEU A 383 1.53 1.22 -3.58
CA LEU A 383 1.82 1.27 -2.15
C LEU A 383 0.66 0.70 -1.31
N LEU A 384 -0.58 1.02 -1.67
CA LEU A 384 -1.77 0.50 -0.99
C LEU A 384 -1.98 -1.00 -1.28
N GLN A 385 -1.75 -1.46 -2.51
CA GLN A 385 -1.72 -2.90 -2.83
C GLN A 385 -0.66 -3.65 -1.99
N THR A 386 0.55 -3.09 -1.87
CA THR A 386 1.61 -3.72 -1.05
C THR A 386 1.18 -3.82 0.41
N PHE A 387 0.68 -2.72 0.99
CA PHE A 387 0.15 -2.72 2.35
C PHE A 387 -1.02 -3.71 2.55
N ALA A 388 -1.97 -3.77 1.61
CA ALA A 388 -3.09 -4.69 1.68
C ALA A 388 -2.65 -6.17 1.61
N MET A 389 -1.66 -6.47 0.76
CA MET A 389 -1.06 -7.79 0.62
C MET A 389 -0.34 -8.21 1.91
N ASP A 390 0.49 -7.31 2.48
CA ASP A 390 1.19 -7.55 3.74
C ASP A 390 0.24 -7.70 4.93
N ALA A 391 -0.83 -6.89 4.98
CA ALA A 391 -1.90 -7.01 5.97
C ALA A 391 -2.64 -8.36 5.86
N ALA A 392 -3.02 -8.78 4.65
CA ALA A 392 -3.66 -10.07 4.42
C ALA A 392 -2.76 -11.27 4.80
N ASN A 393 -1.48 -11.22 4.41
CA ASN A 393 -0.47 -12.21 4.79
C ASN A 393 -0.28 -12.26 6.32
N SER A 394 -0.22 -11.10 6.98
CA SER A 394 -0.11 -10.98 8.44
C SER A 394 -1.28 -11.66 9.15
N VAL A 395 -2.52 -11.50 8.68
CA VAL A 395 -3.68 -12.22 9.26
C VAL A 395 -3.56 -13.73 9.12
N VAL A 396 -3.09 -14.24 7.96
CA VAL A 396 -2.90 -15.68 7.76
C VAL A 396 -1.83 -16.22 8.71
N LEU A 397 -0.72 -15.50 8.90
CA LEU A 397 0.35 -15.90 9.83
C LEU A 397 -0.11 -15.84 11.28
N ALA A 398 -0.78 -14.76 11.70
CA ALA A 398 -1.26 -14.58 13.07
C ALA A 398 -2.32 -15.61 13.47
N LEU A 399 -3.31 -15.88 12.58
CA LEU A 399 -4.33 -16.89 12.87
C LEU A 399 -3.73 -18.31 12.93
N ASN A 400 -2.84 -18.68 11.99
CA ASN A 400 -2.17 -19.97 12.04
C ASN A 400 -1.29 -20.14 13.31
N MET A 401 -0.68 -19.06 13.79
CA MET A 401 0.09 -19.03 15.04
C MET A 401 -0.83 -19.21 16.25
N ALA A 402 -1.92 -18.44 16.34
CA ALA A 402 -2.89 -18.54 17.43
C ALA A 402 -3.62 -19.89 17.46
N ASP A 403 -4.01 -20.46 16.31
CA ASP A 403 -4.58 -21.81 16.21
C ASP A 403 -3.54 -22.87 16.64
N SER A 404 -2.24 -22.71 16.33
CA SER A 404 -1.17 -23.63 16.77
C SER A 404 -0.86 -23.54 18.26
N GLU A 405 -0.76 -22.33 18.81
CA GLU A 405 -0.48 -22.10 20.24
C GLU A 405 -1.66 -22.53 21.12
N SER A 406 -2.90 -22.21 20.69
CA SER A 406 -4.10 -22.67 21.39
C SER A 406 -4.28 -24.19 21.30
N ALA A 407 -3.90 -24.85 20.18
CA ALA A 407 -3.88 -26.31 20.10
C ALA A 407 -2.85 -26.95 21.04
N GLU A 408 -1.63 -26.41 21.14
CA GLU A 408 -0.60 -26.93 22.04
C GLU A 408 -1.00 -26.75 23.53
N GLU A 409 -1.59 -25.60 23.89
CA GLU A 409 -2.12 -25.38 25.24
C GLU A 409 -3.38 -26.19 25.54
N LEU A 410 -4.24 -26.46 24.55
CA LEU A 410 -5.38 -27.36 24.68
C LEU A 410 -4.92 -28.81 24.90
N GLU A 411 -3.86 -29.28 24.22
CA GLU A 411 -3.28 -30.60 24.45
C GLU A 411 -2.71 -30.74 25.87
N LYS A 412 -1.93 -29.74 26.34
CA LYS A 412 -1.45 -29.67 27.73
C LYS A 412 -2.61 -29.66 28.74
N TRP A 413 -3.69 -28.93 28.44
CA TRP A 413 -4.90 -28.92 29.25
C TRP A 413 -5.58 -30.29 29.28
N HIS A 414 -5.73 -30.95 28.13
CA HIS A 414 -6.31 -32.29 28.03
C HIS A 414 -5.54 -33.33 28.86
N LEU A 415 -4.21 -33.37 28.72
CA LEU A 415 -3.34 -34.25 29.50
C LEU A 415 -3.44 -33.97 31.01
N SER A 416 -3.51 -32.70 31.39
CA SER A 416 -3.67 -32.30 32.80
C SER A 416 -5.05 -32.69 33.36
N ASN A 417 -6.11 -32.57 32.54
CA ASN A 417 -7.47 -32.96 32.90
C ASN A 417 -7.63 -34.48 32.97
N GLU A 418 -6.99 -35.25 32.10
CA GLU A 418 -6.95 -36.72 32.17
C GLU A 418 -6.28 -37.19 33.46
N VAL A 419 -5.15 -36.59 33.84
CA VAL A 419 -4.50 -36.85 35.13
C VAL A 419 -5.39 -36.48 36.32
N LEU A 420 -6.15 -35.37 36.23
CA LEU A 420 -7.08 -34.97 37.29
C LEU A 420 -8.28 -35.92 37.43
N GLU A 421 -8.86 -36.37 36.33
CA GLU A 421 -9.94 -37.38 36.34
C GLU A 421 -9.43 -38.74 36.84
N ALA A 422 -8.19 -39.14 36.52
CA ALA A 422 -7.56 -40.32 37.09
C ALA A 422 -7.34 -40.19 38.62
N LYS A 423 -6.91 -39.03 39.13
CA LYS A 423 -6.86 -38.75 40.58
C LYS A 423 -8.25 -38.84 41.21
N LYS A 424 -9.26 -38.26 40.56
CA LYS A 424 -10.66 -38.22 41.02
C LYS A 424 -11.25 -39.61 41.19
N MET A 425 -11.11 -40.46 40.18
CA MET A 425 -11.49 -41.88 40.26
C MET A 425 -10.74 -42.60 41.39
N GLY A 426 -9.44 -42.32 41.58
CA GLY A 426 -8.66 -42.89 42.68
C GLY A 426 -9.18 -42.51 44.07
N ILE A 427 -9.52 -41.23 44.29
CA ILE A 427 -10.08 -40.74 45.57
C ILE A 427 -11.52 -41.23 45.79
N GLU A 428 -12.31 -41.41 44.73
CA GLU A 428 -13.64 -42.01 44.81
C GLU A 428 -13.57 -43.48 45.26
N ILE A 429 -12.62 -44.25 44.71
CA ILE A 429 -12.31 -45.63 45.16
C ILE A 429 -11.81 -45.64 46.61
N GLU A 430 -10.90 -44.74 47.00
CA GLU A 430 -10.40 -44.67 48.38
C GLU A 430 -11.51 -44.27 49.38
N SER A 431 -12.41 -43.36 48.99
CA SER A 431 -13.60 -43.00 49.78
C SER A 431 -14.52 -44.20 50.03
N LEU A 432 -14.74 -45.04 49.01
CA LEU A 432 -15.52 -46.27 49.13
C LEU A 432 -14.86 -47.27 50.09
N ILE A 433 -13.55 -47.50 49.94
CA ILE A 433 -12.78 -48.41 50.80
C ILE A 433 -12.77 -47.95 52.27
N ILE A 434 -12.60 -46.64 52.52
CA ILE A 434 -12.67 -46.07 53.88
C ILE A 434 -14.07 -46.26 54.46
N ARG A 435 -15.13 -45.96 53.70
CA ARG A 435 -16.53 -46.09 54.14
C ARG A 435 -16.90 -47.53 54.50
N GLU A 436 -16.49 -48.49 53.66
CA GLU A 436 -16.64 -49.92 53.92
C GLU A 436 -15.90 -50.34 55.20
N SER A 437 -14.66 -49.84 55.39
CA SER A 437 -13.87 -50.09 56.60
C SER A 437 -14.56 -49.54 57.86
N CYS A 438 -15.23 -48.39 57.77
CA CYS A 438 -16.01 -47.83 58.88
C CYS A 438 -17.21 -48.71 59.25
N MET A 439 -17.96 -49.23 58.27
CA MET A 439 -19.11 -50.11 58.51
C MET A 439 -18.66 -51.42 59.16
N VAL A 440 -17.66 -52.09 58.58
CA VAL A 440 -17.12 -53.35 59.12
C VAL A 440 -16.54 -53.18 60.53
N LEU A 441 -15.96 -52.02 60.85
CA LEU A 441 -15.51 -51.70 62.21
C LEU A 441 -16.69 -51.55 63.18
N ASN A 442 -17.75 -50.85 62.78
CA ASN A 442 -18.95 -50.64 63.58
C ASN A 442 -19.66 -51.97 63.91
N ASP A 443 -19.89 -52.80 62.89
CA ASP A 443 -20.51 -54.13 63.04
C ASP A 443 -19.67 -55.04 63.97
N SER A 444 -18.35 -54.96 63.86
CA SER A 444 -17.41 -55.72 64.70
C SER A 444 -17.41 -55.24 66.16
N ILE A 445 -17.53 -53.93 66.40
CA ILE A 445 -17.70 -53.35 67.74
C ILE A 445 -19.01 -53.86 68.37
N GLU A 446 -20.13 -53.81 67.63
CA GLU A 446 -21.43 -54.26 68.12
C GLU A 446 -21.43 -55.77 68.43
N LEU A 447 -20.88 -56.60 67.54
CA LEU A 447 -20.72 -58.04 67.75
C LEU A 447 -19.86 -58.40 68.98
N LEU A 448 -18.80 -57.66 69.26
CA LEU A 448 -17.92 -57.89 70.42
C LEU A 448 -18.60 -57.44 71.72
N VAL A 449 -19.17 -56.23 71.75
CA VAL A 449 -19.87 -55.70 72.94
C VAL A 449 -21.10 -56.54 73.29
N GLU A 450 -21.79 -57.12 72.31
CA GLU A 450 -22.97 -57.95 72.52
C GLU A 450 -22.70 -59.24 73.31
N GLY A 451 -21.46 -59.72 73.41
CA GLY A 451 -21.09 -60.79 74.33
C GLY A 451 -21.12 -60.31 75.79
N ASP A 452 -20.23 -59.38 76.10
CA ASP A 452 -20.01 -58.84 77.45
C ASP A 452 -21.27 -58.18 78.03
N ARG A 453 -22.10 -57.54 77.18
CA ARG A 453 -23.39 -56.93 77.56
C ARG A 453 -24.35 -57.95 78.18
N ARG A 454 -24.46 -59.14 77.58
CA ARG A 454 -25.34 -60.23 78.08
C ARG A 454 -24.75 -60.93 79.29
N GLU A 455 -23.43 -61.11 79.37
CA GLU A 455 -22.79 -61.67 80.57
C GLU A 455 -22.99 -60.76 81.79
N LYS A 456 -22.79 -59.44 81.63
CA LYS A 456 -23.05 -58.43 82.67
C LYS A 456 -24.49 -58.49 83.20
N GLU A 457 -25.47 -58.62 82.32
CA GLU A 457 -26.89 -58.68 82.71
C GLU A 457 -27.23 -59.95 83.52
N VAL A 458 -26.69 -61.11 83.11
CA VAL A 458 -26.82 -62.38 83.87
C VAL A 458 -26.13 -62.28 85.23
N LEU A 459 -24.95 -61.66 85.31
CA LEU A 459 -24.24 -61.45 86.58
C LEU A 459 -25.01 -60.50 87.52
N CYS A 460 -25.66 -59.46 86.99
CA CYS A 460 -26.56 -58.60 87.78
C CYS A 460 -27.75 -59.38 88.38
N GLN A 461 -28.38 -60.27 87.62
CA GLN A 461 -29.46 -61.13 88.13
C GLN A 461 -28.95 -62.11 89.20
N LYS A 462 -27.76 -62.67 89.01
CA LYS A 462 -27.12 -63.59 89.97
C LYS A 462 -26.69 -62.88 91.27
N LYS A 463 -26.26 -61.62 91.19
CA LYS A 463 -25.95 -60.76 92.34
C LYS A 463 -27.16 -60.54 93.25
N ALA A 464 -28.36 -60.36 92.67
CA ALA A 464 -29.59 -60.24 93.45
C ALA A 464 -29.85 -61.51 94.29
N ALA A 465 -29.86 -62.69 93.66
CA ALA A 465 -30.09 -63.96 94.35
C ALA A 465 -29.05 -64.28 95.45
N LEU A 466 -27.78 -63.90 95.24
CA LEU A 466 -26.72 -64.09 96.25
C LEU A 466 -26.81 -63.11 97.42
N THR A 467 -27.56 -62.00 97.29
CA THR A 467 -27.77 -61.06 98.40
C THR A 467 -28.64 -61.68 99.50
N ASP A 468 -29.59 -62.55 99.13
CA ASP A 468 -30.44 -63.29 100.08
C ASP A 468 -29.67 -64.40 100.84
N GLU A 469 -28.59 -64.95 100.27
CA GLU A 469 -27.72 -65.91 100.97
C GLU A 469 -26.65 -65.24 101.85
N LEU A 470 -26.35 -63.96 101.64
CA LEU A 470 -25.26 -63.24 102.30
C LEU A 470 -25.44 -63.14 103.83
N GLU A 471 -26.67 -62.95 104.30
CA GLU A 471 -27.01 -62.94 105.75
C GLU A 471 -26.63 -64.27 106.43
N LYS A 472 -26.67 -65.36 105.67
CA LYS A 472 -26.35 -66.74 106.12
C LYS A 472 -24.85 -67.05 106.03
N LEU A 473 -24.12 -66.32 105.18
CA LEU A 473 -22.68 -66.50 104.95
C LEU A 473 -21.78 -65.65 105.87
N LEU A 474 -22.31 -64.86 106.80
CA LEU A 474 -21.50 -64.05 107.74
C LEU A 474 -20.50 -64.86 108.60
N ALA A 475 -20.71 -66.18 108.78
CA ALA A 475 -19.74 -67.09 109.39
C ALA A 475 -18.70 -67.69 108.41
N MET A 476 -18.94 -67.56 107.10
CA MET A 476 -18.07 -67.98 105.99
C MET A 476 -17.26 -66.79 105.42
N VAL A 477 -17.50 -65.57 105.93
CA VAL A 477 -16.89 -64.32 105.45
C VAL A 477 -15.36 -64.30 105.54
N GLU A 478 -14.73 -64.95 106.51
CA GLU A 478 -13.25 -65.03 106.56
C GLU A 478 -12.64 -65.96 105.50
N GLU A 479 -13.37 -66.98 105.06
CA GLU A 479 -12.96 -67.82 103.91
C GLU A 479 -13.18 -67.03 102.61
N LYS A 480 -14.39 -66.47 102.45
CA LYS A 480 -14.76 -65.62 101.31
C LYS A 480 -13.91 -64.36 101.17
N LYS A 481 -13.25 -63.86 102.22
CA LYS A 481 -12.39 -62.67 102.12
C LYS A 481 -11.19 -62.90 101.18
N ARG A 482 -10.57 -64.09 101.20
CA ARG A 482 -9.53 -64.45 100.22
C ARG A 482 -10.11 -64.65 98.82
N GLU A 483 -11.33 -65.16 98.73
CA GLU A 483 -12.03 -65.31 97.45
C GLU A 483 -12.47 -63.96 96.87
N ILE A 484 -12.68 -62.92 97.69
CA ILE A 484 -12.90 -61.54 97.25
C ILE A 484 -11.59 -60.97 96.70
N GLU A 485 -10.46 -61.13 97.39
CA GLU A 485 -9.14 -60.74 96.87
C GLU A 485 -8.78 -61.47 95.55
N GLU A 486 -9.30 -62.69 95.33
CA GLU A 486 -9.21 -63.42 94.06
C GLU A 486 -10.19 -62.90 92.99
N ASN A 487 -11.45 -62.61 93.34
CA ASN A 487 -12.44 -62.06 92.40
C ASN A 487 -12.13 -60.61 92.00
N ASP A 488 -11.61 -59.78 92.90
CA ASP A 488 -11.14 -58.42 92.60
C ASP A 488 -9.97 -58.48 91.61
N SER A 489 -9.05 -59.45 91.76
CA SER A 489 -7.98 -59.73 90.77
C SER A 489 -8.52 -60.21 89.41
N VAL A 490 -9.67 -60.88 89.37
CA VAL A 490 -10.37 -61.24 88.12
C VAL A 490 -11.10 -60.04 87.52
N ILE A 491 -11.68 -59.15 88.34
CA ILE A 491 -12.29 -57.89 87.89
C ILE A 491 -11.22 -56.96 87.33
N ASP A 492 -10.09 -56.76 88.01
CA ASP A 492 -8.91 -56.06 87.49
C ASP A 492 -8.46 -56.65 86.14
N ALA A 493 -8.48 -57.97 85.98
CA ALA A 493 -8.14 -58.65 84.72
C ALA A 493 -9.23 -58.53 83.63
N VAL A 494 -10.48 -58.20 83.97
CA VAL A 494 -11.56 -57.87 83.03
C VAL A 494 -11.47 -56.39 82.64
N GLU A 495 -11.39 -55.48 83.61
CA GLU A 495 -11.29 -54.03 83.40
C GLU A 495 -9.99 -53.64 82.70
N LYS A 496 -8.89 -54.37 82.94
CA LYS A 496 -7.68 -54.25 82.13
C LYS A 496 -7.91 -54.70 80.68
N ARG A 497 -8.57 -55.84 80.43
CA ARG A 497 -8.89 -56.27 79.05
C ARG A 497 -9.80 -55.27 78.34
N ILE A 498 -10.76 -54.69 79.05
CA ILE A 498 -11.63 -53.61 78.54
C ILE A 498 -10.80 -52.36 78.23
N SER A 499 -9.87 -51.97 79.10
CA SER A 499 -8.97 -50.82 78.89
C SER A 499 -8.03 -51.05 77.71
N ASP A 500 -7.43 -52.24 77.61
CA ASP A 500 -6.57 -52.66 76.50
C ASP A 500 -7.38 -52.64 75.18
N ALA A 501 -8.62 -53.15 75.17
CA ALA A 501 -9.51 -53.14 74.01
C ALA A 501 -9.96 -51.71 73.60
N ILE A 502 -10.35 -50.87 74.57
CA ILE A 502 -10.69 -49.45 74.33
C ILE A 502 -9.50 -48.71 73.74
N SER A 503 -8.27 -48.95 74.23
CA SER A 503 -7.06 -48.35 73.67
C SER A 503 -6.81 -48.80 72.22
N GLY A 504 -7.14 -50.06 71.89
CA GLY A 504 -7.11 -50.60 70.53
C GLY A 504 -8.13 -49.91 69.61
N PHE A 505 -9.38 -49.77 70.04
CA PHE A 505 -10.42 -49.07 69.27
C PHE A 505 -10.11 -47.59 69.10
N GLN A 506 -9.66 -46.88 70.16
CA GLN A 506 -9.25 -45.49 70.07
C GLN A 506 -8.06 -45.29 69.11
N HIS A 507 -7.12 -46.23 69.06
CA HIS A 507 -6.02 -46.19 68.09
C HIS A 507 -6.50 -46.39 66.65
N VAL A 508 -7.40 -47.37 66.41
CA VAL A 508 -8.00 -47.61 65.09
C VAL A 508 -8.85 -46.42 64.65
N GLN A 509 -9.66 -45.85 65.53
CA GLN A 509 -10.49 -44.68 65.25
C GLN A 509 -9.62 -43.45 64.95
N SER A 510 -8.61 -43.15 65.76
CA SER A 510 -7.67 -42.04 65.49
C SER A 510 -6.97 -42.17 64.12
N ASN A 511 -6.65 -43.39 63.70
CA ASN A 511 -6.07 -43.69 62.38
C ASN A 511 -7.11 -43.53 61.25
N MET A 512 -8.37 -43.88 61.51
CA MET A 512 -9.49 -43.73 60.58
C MET A 512 -9.88 -42.26 60.38
N ASP A 513 -9.96 -41.49 61.46
CA ASP A 513 -10.21 -40.05 61.45
C ASP A 513 -9.07 -39.28 60.74
N ALA A 514 -7.82 -39.69 60.97
CA ALA A 514 -6.67 -39.13 60.26
C ALA A 514 -6.71 -39.40 58.75
N LYS A 515 -7.17 -40.60 58.33
CA LYS A 515 -7.40 -40.92 56.91
C LYS A 515 -8.54 -40.11 56.32
N TYR A 516 -9.66 -39.96 57.04
CA TYR A 516 -10.80 -39.16 56.59
C TYR A 516 -10.42 -37.68 56.42
N ALA A 517 -9.69 -37.11 57.38
CA ALA A 517 -9.16 -35.75 57.29
C ALA A 517 -8.16 -35.58 56.13
N ALA A 518 -7.30 -36.57 55.86
CA ALA A 518 -6.42 -36.57 54.70
C ALA A 518 -7.21 -36.62 53.38
N LEU A 519 -8.23 -37.49 53.29
CA LEU A 519 -9.12 -37.61 52.13
C LEU A 519 -9.86 -36.29 51.85
N GLN A 520 -10.41 -35.66 52.89
CA GLN A 520 -11.11 -34.36 52.80
C GLN A 520 -10.16 -33.23 52.33
N SER A 521 -8.91 -33.26 52.78
CA SER A 521 -7.86 -32.34 52.33
C SER A 521 -7.54 -32.54 50.85
N THR A 522 -7.35 -33.80 50.41
CA THR A 522 -7.08 -34.11 48.99
C THR A 522 -8.28 -33.85 48.07
N LEU A 523 -9.51 -34.03 48.56
CA LEU A 523 -10.74 -33.63 47.85
C LEU A 523 -10.76 -32.11 47.63
N SER A 524 -10.46 -31.32 48.66
CA SER A 524 -10.41 -29.86 48.59
C SER A 524 -9.32 -29.37 47.63
N GLN A 525 -8.14 -30.01 47.65
CA GLN A 525 -7.05 -29.78 46.69
C GLN A 525 -7.47 -30.12 45.25
N MET A 526 -8.18 -31.23 45.04
CA MET A 526 -8.69 -31.63 43.72
C MET A 526 -9.73 -30.64 43.17
N GLN A 527 -10.62 -30.12 44.03
CA GLN A 527 -11.59 -29.08 43.65
C GLN A 527 -10.90 -27.79 43.20
N LEU A 528 -9.83 -27.38 43.88
CA LEU A 528 -9.00 -26.23 43.50
C LEU A 528 -8.26 -26.47 42.17
N GLU A 529 -7.68 -27.66 41.96
CA GLU A 529 -7.06 -28.05 40.69
C GLU A 529 -8.07 -28.04 39.53
N SER A 530 -9.30 -28.53 39.76
CA SER A 530 -10.40 -28.51 38.80
C SER A 530 -10.82 -27.08 38.42
N GLN A 531 -10.97 -26.19 39.41
CA GLN A 531 -11.29 -24.79 39.17
C GLN A 531 -10.17 -24.07 38.41
N THR A 532 -8.91 -24.42 38.69
CA THR A 532 -7.73 -23.90 37.98
C THR A 532 -7.72 -24.35 36.51
N LEU A 533 -7.96 -25.63 36.22
CA LEU A 533 -8.07 -26.12 34.84
C LEU A 533 -9.29 -25.54 34.09
N SER A 534 -10.42 -25.32 34.79
CA SER A 534 -11.60 -24.66 34.21
C SER A 534 -11.31 -23.22 33.79
N ASN A 535 -10.59 -22.46 34.61
CA ASN A 535 -10.11 -21.12 34.26
C ASN A 535 -9.11 -21.17 33.10
N ARG A 536 -8.12 -22.08 33.12
CA ARG A 536 -7.13 -22.21 32.04
C ARG A 536 -7.76 -22.52 30.68
N ARG A 537 -8.82 -23.33 30.64
CA ARG A 537 -9.57 -23.57 29.40
C ARG A 537 -10.27 -22.30 28.88
N ARG A 538 -10.78 -21.45 29.79
CA ARG A 538 -11.42 -20.18 29.43
C ARG A 538 -10.39 -19.20 28.85
N GLU A 539 -9.20 -19.09 29.46
CA GLU A 539 -8.10 -18.27 28.96
C GLU A 539 -7.70 -18.62 27.51
N ILE A 540 -7.68 -19.91 27.16
CA ILE A 540 -7.35 -20.38 25.80
C ILE A 540 -8.42 -19.95 24.77
N GLU A 541 -9.71 -20.04 25.12
CA GLU A 541 -10.80 -19.59 24.26
C GLU A 541 -10.86 -18.05 24.15
N GLU A 542 -10.64 -17.33 25.27
CA GLU A 542 -10.57 -15.86 25.30
C GLU A 542 -9.42 -15.34 24.41
N PHE A 543 -8.23 -15.94 24.48
CA PHE A 543 -7.12 -15.66 23.56
C PHE A 543 -7.50 -15.90 22.09
N LEU A 544 -8.07 -17.07 21.80
CA LEU A 544 -8.40 -17.47 20.43
C LEU A 544 -9.51 -16.61 19.81
N THR A 545 -10.49 -16.15 20.60
CA THR A 545 -11.51 -15.20 20.14
C THR A 545 -10.93 -13.81 19.89
N LEU A 546 -10.02 -13.33 20.75
CA LEU A 546 -9.35 -12.04 20.59
C LEU A 546 -8.48 -11.97 19.32
N GLU A 547 -7.70 -13.01 19.01
CA GLU A 547 -6.91 -13.05 17.77
C GLU A 547 -7.80 -13.18 16.52
N LYS A 548 -8.95 -13.87 16.62
CA LYS A 548 -9.96 -13.90 15.54
C LYS A 548 -10.58 -12.52 15.30
N GLU A 549 -10.84 -11.74 16.35
CA GLU A 549 -11.32 -10.35 16.22
C GLU A 549 -10.25 -9.43 15.59
N LYS A 550 -9.01 -9.46 16.08
CA LYS A 550 -7.87 -8.72 15.48
C LYS A 550 -7.69 -9.07 14.00
N GLY A 551 -7.74 -10.36 13.66
CA GLY A 551 -7.66 -10.84 12.29
C GLY A 551 -8.84 -10.39 11.40
N ALA A 552 -10.03 -10.22 11.97
CA ALA A 552 -11.19 -9.67 11.26
C ALA A 552 -11.06 -8.16 11.00
N ASN A 553 -10.59 -7.39 12.00
CA ASN A 553 -10.30 -5.96 11.82
C ASN A 553 -9.21 -5.74 10.76
N LEU A 554 -8.12 -6.49 10.82
CA LEU A 554 -7.03 -6.37 9.84
C LEU A 554 -7.44 -6.79 8.42
N LYS A 555 -8.33 -7.79 8.26
CA LYS A 555 -8.95 -8.11 6.97
C LYS A 555 -9.77 -6.94 6.41
N LYS A 556 -10.51 -6.22 7.26
CA LYS A 556 -11.28 -5.03 6.87
C LYS A 556 -10.36 -3.87 6.45
N ILE A 557 -9.27 -3.65 7.20
CA ILE A 557 -8.23 -2.66 6.88
C ILE A 557 -7.58 -2.97 5.52
N ALA A 558 -7.26 -4.24 5.25
CA ALA A 558 -6.73 -4.68 3.96
C ALA A 558 -7.73 -4.44 2.81
N HIS A 559 -9.01 -4.78 2.99
CA HIS A 559 -10.06 -4.58 1.98
C HIS A 559 -10.22 -3.10 1.59
N LEU A 560 -10.37 -2.22 2.59
CA LEU A 560 -10.46 -0.76 2.38
C LEU A 560 -9.23 -0.21 1.65
N SER A 561 -8.05 -0.78 1.91
CA SER A 561 -6.81 -0.41 1.24
C SER A 561 -6.79 -0.84 -0.24
N VAL A 562 -7.42 -1.97 -0.60
CA VAL A 562 -7.61 -2.36 -2.01
C VAL A 562 -8.59 -1.42 -2.71
N GLU A 563 -9.71 -1.06 -2.06
CA GLU A 563 -10.69 -0.13 -2.62
C GLU A 563 -10.08 1.28 -2.85
N ASP A 564 -9.29 1.78 -1.90
CA ASP A 564 -8.49 3.01 -2.07
C ASP A 564 -7.49 2.87 -3.24
N ALA A 565 -6.82 1.72 -3.38
CA ALA A 565 -5.83 1.47 -4.44
C ALA A 565 -6.47 1.46 -5.84
N GLU A 566 -7.61 0.77 -5.98
CA GLU A 566 -8.38 0.72 -7.24
C GLU A 566 -8.89 2.09 -7.66
N ALA A 567 -9.26 2.96 -6.70
CA ALA A 567 -9.63 4.34 -6.99
C ALA A 567 -8.46 5.13 -7.62
N TYR A 568 -7.23 4.97 -7.14
CA TYR A 568 -6.05 5.59 -7.75
C TYR A 568 -5.71 5.00 -9.12
N ARG A 569 -5.80 3.67 -9.27
CA ARG A 569 -5.55 2.97 -10.54
C ARG A 569 -6.49 3.45 -11.65
N GLU A 570 -7.78 3.58 -11.33
CA GLU A 570 -8.79 4.04 -12.29
C GLU A 570 -8.60 5.51 -12.65
N VAL A 571 -8.28 6.37 -11.68
CA VAL A 571 -7.94 7.79 -11.94
C VAL A 571 -6.74 7.91 -12.87
N ALA A 572 -5.67 7.15 -12.64
CA ALA A 572 -4.50 7.13 -13.52
C ALA A 572 -4.85 6.61 -14.94
N ARG A 573 -5.69 5.57 -15.05
CA ARG A 573 -6.18 5.03 -16.33
C ARG A 573 -6.97 6.08 -17.12
N LEU A 574 -7.91 6.77 -16.47
CA LEU A 574 -8.73 7.82 -17.08
C LEU A 574 -7.85 8.99 -17.57
N ARG A 575 -6.89 9.44 -16.74
CA ARG A 575 -5.92 10.48 -17.14
C ARG A 575 -5.05 10.05 -18.33
N LYS A 576 -4.54 8.81 -18.36
CA LYS A 576 -3.78 8.29 -19.52
C LYS A 576 -4.59 8.28 -20.82
N PHE A 577 -5.88 7.93 -20.75
CA PHE A 577 -6.76 7.99 -21.91
C PHE A 577 -6.94 9.43 -22.43
N LEU A 578 -7.32 10.36 -21.54
CA LEU A 578 -7.55 11.77 -21.89
C LEU A 578 -6.26 12.44 -22.42
N MET A 579 -5.12 12.15 -21.79
CA MET A 579 -3.78 12.57 -22.24
C MET A 579 -3.49 12.11 -23.67
N SER A 580 -3.79 10.86 -24.01
CA SER A 580 -3.60 10.32 -25.37
C SER A 580 -4.46 11.06 -26.41
N THR A 581 -5.72 11.39 -26.06
CA THR A 581 -6.60 12.20 -26.91
C THR A 581 -6.06 13.62 -27.11
N ILE A 582 -5.61 14.29 -26.04
CA ILE A 582 -5.03 15.64 -26.10
C ILE A 582 -3.77 15.65 -26.98
N LEU A 583 -2.85 14.70 -26.75
CA LEU A 583 -1.64 14.51 -27.55
C LEU A 583 -1.97 14.36 -29.03
N LYS A 584 -3.02 13.60 -29.38
CA LYS A 584 -3.43 13.44 -30.77
C LYS A 584 -3.91 14.75 -31.40
N THR A 585 -4.80 15.49 -30.74
CA THR A 585 -5.24 16.79 -31.27
C THR A 585 -4.09 17.81 -31.41
N ARG A 586 -3.07 17.72 -30.54
CA ARG A 586 -1.84 18.52 -30.61
C ARG A 586 -0.95 18.12 -31.79
N GLU A 587 -0.79 16.82 -32.07
CA GLU A 587 -0.08 16.30 -33.24
C GLU A 587 -0.76 16.74 -34.55
N ASP A 588 -2.11 16.66 -34.61
CA ASP A 588 -2.88 17.05 -35.78
C ASP A 588 -2.80 18.58 -36.03
N LYS A 589 -2.82 19.40 -34.97
CA LYS A 589 -2.53 20.85 -35.06
C LYS A 589 -1.11 21.12 -35.60
N ALA A 590 -0.10 20.41 -35.08
CA ALA A 590 1.30 20.63 -35.44
C ALA A 590 1.59 20.23 -36.89
N THR A 591 1.09 19.07 -37.32
CA THR A 591 1.22 18.59 -38.71
C THR A 591 0.49 19.49 -39.70
N LEU A 592 -0.72 19.97 -39.38
CA LEU A 592 -1.43 20.95 -40.21
C LEU A 592 -0.64 22.28 -40.32
N THR A 593 -0.05 22.75 -39.22
CA THR A 593 0.82 23.95 -39.21
C THR A 593 2.04 23.77 -40.13
N GLN A 594 2.74 22.64 -40.01
CA GLN A 594 3.86 22.27 -40.89
C GLN A 594 3.43 22.28 -42.37
N THR A 595 2.28 21.66 -42.70
CA THR A 595 1.80 21.63 -44.09
C THR A 595 1.39 23.00 -44.62
N GLU A 596 0.77 23.86 -43.80
CA GLU A 596 0.41 25.22 -44.22
C GLU A 596 1.67 26.06 -44.49
N ASP A 597 2.67 25.98 -43.62
CA ASP A 597 3.94 26.68 -43.79
C ASP A 597 4.68 26.21 -45.06
N ASP A 598 4.76 24.89 -45.29
CA ASP A 598 5.46 24.34 -46.46
C ASP A 598 4.73 24.62 -47.77
N LEU A 599 3.39 24.51 -47.80
CA LEU A 599 2.58 24.91 -48.95
C LEU A 599 2.62 26.44 -49.20
N SER A 600 2.75 27.26 -48.15
CA SER A 600 2.90 28.71 -48.29
C SER A 600 4.25 29.09 -48.92
N LYS A 601 5.31 28.32 -48.63
CA LYS A 601 6.62 28.46 -49.30
C LYS A 601 6.52 28.09 -50.78
N ASP A 602 5.82 26.98 -51.12
CA ASP A 602 5.53 26.60 -52.51
C ASP A 602 4.83 27.73 -53.28
N VAL A 603 3.76 28.30 -52.70
CA VAL A 603 3.03 29.45 -53.29
C VAL A 603 3.96 30.64 -53.49
N GLN A 604 4.76 31.02 -52.48
CA GLN A 604 5.67 32.15 -52.58
C GLN A 604 6.74 31.96 -53.68
N MET A 605 7.29 30.74 -53.82
CA MET A 605 8.26 30.42 -54.88
C MET A 605 7.60 30.51 -56.27
N LEU A 606 6.43 29.91 -56.46
CA LEU A 606 5.69 29.96 -57.72
C LEU A 606 5.31 31.39 -58.10
N GLN A 607 4.85 32.20 -57.14
CA GLN A 607 4.60 33.63 -57.33
C GLN A 607 5.88 34.38 -57.73
N GLN A 608 7.04 34.09 -57.13
CA GLN A 608 8.31 34.70 -57.52
C GLN A 608 8.72 34.34 -58.95
N GLU A 609 8.59 33.07 -59.36
CA GLU A 609 8.85 32.65 -60.74
C GLU A 609 7.89 33.33 -61.73
N PHE A 610 6.59 33.42 -61.38
CA PHE A 610 5.58 34.13 -62.17
C PHE A 610 5.93 35.60 -62.39
N HIS A 611 6.34 36.32 -61.33
CA HIS A 611 6.77 37.72 -61.43
C HIS A 611 8.04 37.88 -62.30
N SER A 612 8.99 36.94 -62.20
CA SER A 612 10.20 36.91 -63.03
C SER A 612 9.85 36.74 -64.52
N ALA A 613 9.03 35.75 -64.85
CA ALA A 613 8.59 35.50 -66.23
C ALA A 613 7.70 36.63 -66.78
N ARG A 614 6.87 37.27 -65.95
CA ARG A 614 6.06 38.44 -66.35
C ARG A 614 6.93 39.65 -66.68
N SER A 615 8.06 39.81 -65.97
CA SER A 615 9.07 40.83 -66.28
C SER A 615 9.81 40.53 -67.59
N SER A 616 10.16 39.27 -67.84
CA SER A 616 10.75 38.85 -69.12
C SER A 616 9.78 39.04 -70.30
N LEU A 617 8.49 38.74 -70.13
CA LEU A 617 7.44 39.01 -71.13
C LEU A 617 7.34 40.51 -71.47
N GLN A 618 7.50 41.40 -70.48
CA GLN A 618 7.53 42.84 -70.69
C GLN A 618 8.78 43.29 -71.48
N GLU A 619 9.95 42.72 -71.21
CA GLU A 619 11.18 42.95 -71.99
C GLU A 619 11.02 42.49 -73.45
N LEU A 620 10.52 41.27 -73.67
CA LEU A 620 10.21 40.75 -75.00
C LEU A 620 9.25 41.67 -75.75
N SER A 621 8.17 42.12 -75.11
CA SER A 621 7.21 43.05 -75.71
C SER A 621 7.83 44.41 -76.06
N SER A 622 8.76 44.91 -75.26
CA SER A 622 9.51 46.14 -75.56
C SER A 622 10.42 45.97 -76.78
N ARG A 623 11.21 44.88 -76.81
CA ARG A 623 12.07 44.53 -77.96
C ARG A 623 11.25 44.30 -79.23
N LYS A 624 10.06 43.69 -79.12
CA LYS A 624 9.09 43.55 -80.23
C LYS A 624 8.73 44.89 -80.84
N SER A 625 8.36 45.85 -80.01
CA SER A 625 7.99 47.21 -80.45
C SER A 625 9.13 47.90 -81.18
N ASN A 626 10.36 47.79 -80.66
CA ASN A 626 11.54 48.39 -81.27
C ASN A 626 11.82 47.80 -82.67
N ILE A 627 11.83 46.47 -82.80
CA ILE A 627 12.03 45.79 -84.09
C ILE A 627 10.93 46.16 -85.10
N GLN A 628 9.67 46.26 -84.65
CA GLN A 628 8.56 46.71 -85.50
C GLN A 628 8.73 48.17 -85.96
N GLN A 629 9.20 49.06 -85.09
CA GLN A 629 9.54 50.44 -85.43
C GLN A 629 10.68 50.53 -86.46
N ASP A 630 11.74 49.75 -86.29
CA ASP A 630 12.89 49.70 -87.21
C ASP A 630 12.50 49.15 -88.59
N ILE A 631 11.62 48.16 -88.65
CA ILE A 631 11.03 47.64 -89.90
C ILE A 631 10.19 48.73 -90.59
N VAL A 632 9.40 49.52 -89.85
CA VAL A 632 8.62 50.63 -90.41
C VAL A 632 9.52 51.75 -90.93
N SER A 633 10.55 52.14 -90.15
CA SER A 633 11.55 53.14 -90.54
C SER A 633 12.29 52.73 -91.82
N SER A 634 12.76 51.48 -91.87
CA SER A 634 13.42 50.89 -93.04
C SER A 634 12.53 50.87 -94.28
N LYS A 635 11.23 50.53 -94.13
CA LYS A 635 10.24 50.59 -95.21
C LYS A 635 9.98 52.02 -95.70
N GLN A 636 9.99 53.01 -94.82
CA GLN A 636 9.91 54.43 -95.22
C GLN A 636 11.15 54.86 -96.02
N ARG A 637 12.36 54.43 -95.60
CA ARG A 637 13.60 54.70 -96.34
C ARG A 637 13.60 54.07 -97.74
N ILE A 638 13.14 52.81 -97.88
CA ILE A 638 12.94 52.19 -99.21
C ILE A 638 11.94 53.00 -100.04
N SER A 639 10.81 53.44 -99.48
CA SER A 639 9.82 54.25 -100.20
C SER A 639 10.35 55.62 -100.65
N PHE A 640 11.36 56.18 -99.97
CA PHE A 640 12.09 57.35 -100.44
C PHE A 640 13.01 56.99 -101.62
N ILE A 641 13.79 55.92 -101.51
CA ILE A 641 14.72 55.48 -102.57
C ILE A 641 13.96 55.12 -103.86
N ASP A 642 12.82 54.44 -103.75
CA ASP A 642 11.98 54.04 -104.89
C ASP A 642 11.37 55.23 -105.64
N LYS A 643 11.28 56.41 -105.02
CA LYS A 643 10.91 57.67 -105.69
C LYS A 643 12.15 58.36 -106.28
N ARG A 644 13.24 58.43 -105.52
CA ARG A 644 14.44 59.20 -105.89
C ARG A 644 15.28 58.55 -107.00
N VAL A 645 15.34 57.22 -107.10
CA VAL A 645 16.11 56.53 -108.15
C VAL A 645 15.53 56.79 -109.55
N PRO A 646 14.21 56.69 -109.80
CA PRO A 646 13.59 57.13 -111.07
C PRO A 646 13.81 58.60 -111.44
N GLU A 647 13.85 59.51 -110.45
CA GLU A 647 14.20 60.92 -110.69
C GLU A 647 15.64 61.08 -111.17
N LEU A 648 16.61 60.48 -110.47
CA LEU A 648 18.02 60.47 -110.87
C LEU A 648 18.24 59.78 -112.23
N GLU A 649 17.47 58.74 -112.52
CA GLU A 649 17.41 58.09 -113.83
C GLU A 649 16.98 59.05 -114.95
N ALA A 650 16.00 59.93 -114.69
CA ALA A 650 15.54 60.95 -115.64
C ALA A 650 16.53 62.11 -115.75
N GLU A 651 17.07 62.60 -114.63
CA GLU A 651 18.11 63.62 -114.55
C GLU A 651 19.35 63.19 -115.35
N LYS A 652 19.83 61.96 -115.15
CA LYS A 652 20.90 61.32 -115.93
C LYS A 652 20.64 61.36 -117.44
N LYS A 653 19.40 61.08 -117.88
CA LYS A 653 19.01 61.09 -119.30
C LYS A 653 19.05 62.51 -119.87
N VAL A 654 18.56 63.51 -119.13
CA VAL A 654 18.59 64.94 -119.53
C VAL A 654 20.04 65.45 -119.61
N VAL A 655 20.86 65.18 -118.59
CA VAL A 655 22.26 65.62 -118.51
C VAL A 655 23.12 64.95 -119.60
N ALA A 656 22.86 63.67 -119.91
CA ALA A 656 23.51 62.97 -121.02
C ALA A 656 23.08 63.51 -122.40
N ALA A 657 21.79 63.86 -122.58
CA ALA A 657 21.31 64.53 -123.80
C ALA A 657 21.96 65.92 -123.98
N GLY A 658 22.20 66.64 -122.88
CA GLY A 658 23.03 67.85 -122.83
C GLY A 658 24.54 67.62 -123.02
N ARG A 659 24.98 66.40 -123.35
CA ARG A 659 26.38 65.97 -123.57
C ARG A 659 27.32 66.15 -122.37
N ASN A 660 26.80 66.40 -121.16
CA ASN A 660 27.62 66.51 -119.95
C ASN A 660 27.85 65.12 -119.32
N PHE A 661 28.67 64.29 -119.99
CA PHE A 661 28.90 62.90 -119.58
C PHE A 661 29.51 62.75 -118.18
N LYS A 662 30.27 63.74 -117.70
CA LYS A 662 30.85 63.71 -116.33
C LYS A 662 29.76 63.78 -115.27
N GLU A 663 28.80 64.69 -115.44
CA GLU A 663 27.70 64.84 -114.49
C GLU A 663 26.68 63.70 -114.62
N ALA A 664 26.42 63.22 -115.85
CA ALA A 664 25.60 62.02 -116.06
C ALA A 664 26.20 60.77 -115.39
N ALA A 665 27.53 60.65 -115.35
CA ALA A 665 28.23 59.58 -114.62
C ALA A 665 28.12 59.76 -113.09
N ARG A 666 28.16 60.99 -112.56
CA ARG A 666 27.94 61.28 -111.13
C ARG A 666 26.52 60.88 -110.70
N VAL A 667 25.51 61.33 -111.45
CA VAL A 667 24.09 61.01 -111.19
C VAL A 667 23.83 59.49 -111.34
N ALA A 668 24.49 58.82 -112.28
CA ALA A 668 24.44 57.36 -112.41
C ALA A 668 25.06 56.63 -111.20
N ALA A 669 26.17 57.14 -110.65
CA ALA A 669 26.80 56.59 -109.45
C ALA A 669 25.93 56.82 -108.19
N GLU A 670 25.31 57.99 -108.07
CA GLU A 670 24.35 58.31 -107.00
C GLU A 670 23.14 57.36 -107.02
N ALA A 671 22.50 57.20 -108.20
CA ALA A 671 21.39 56.26 -108.38
C ALA A 671 21.78 54.81 -108.07
N LYS A 672 22.98 54.36 -108.48
CA LYS A 672 23.49 53.03 -108.14
C LYS A 672 23.77 52.89 -106.64
N SER A 673 24.31 53.94 -105.99
CA SER A 673 24.56 53.93 -104.55
C SER A 673 23.25 53.77 -103.76
N LEU A 674 22.19 54.48 -104.15
CA LEU A 674 20.87 54.34 -103.53
C LEU A 674 20.23 52.97 -103.82
N SER A 675 20.43 52.40 -105.01
CA SER A 675 19.99 51.02 -105.31
C SER A 675 20.67 50.00 -104.40
N ASN A 676 22.00 50.08 -104.27
CA ASN A 676 22.76 49.23 -103.36
C ASN A 676 22.33 49.43 -101.89
N GLU A 677 22.01 50.67 -101.49
CA GLU A 677 21.49 50.99 -100.16
C GLU A 677 20.14 50.31 -99.92
N LYS A 678 19.20 50.40 -100.88
CA LYS A 678 17.92 49.68 -100.83
C LYS A 678 18.13 48.18 -100.70
N ASP A 679 19.00 47.58 -101.50
CA ASP A 679 19.24 46.13 -101.46
C ASP A 679 19.80 45.68 -100.10
N SER A 680 20.65 46.50 -99.45
CA SER A 680 21.08 46.28 -98.05
C SER A 680 19.90 46.38 -97.08
N ILE A 681 19.09 47.45 -97.16
CA ILE A 681 17.94 47.66 -96.26
C ILE A 681 16.90 46.54 -96.42
N CYS A 682 16.72 45.97 -97.62
CA CYS A 682 15.90 44.77 -97.81
C CYS A 682 16.43 43.58 -96.98
N ILE A 683 17.73 43.29 -97.06
CA ILE A 683 18.38 42.21 -96.29
C ILE A 683 18.28 42.45 -94.78
N ASP A 684 18.37 43.72 -94.35
CA ASP A 684 18.24 44.10 -92.94
C ASP A 684 16.77 43.99 -92.46
N ILE A 685 15.79 44.31 -93.30
CA ILE A 685 14.35 44.06 -93.02
C ILE A 685 14.06 42.56 -92.92
N ASP A 686 14.57 41.74 -93.85
CA ASP A 686 14.32 40.30 -93.84
C ASP A 686 14.93 39.64 -92.59
N ARG A 687 16.11 40.12 -92.13
CA ARG A 687 16.70 39.72 -90.85
C ARG A 687 15.83 40.14 -89.66
N ALA A 688 15.34 41.38 -89.65
CA ALA A 688 14.47 41.90 -88.59
C ALA A 688 13.12 41.16 -88.52
N LEU A 689 12.57 40.72 -89.67
CA LEU A 689 11.36 39.89 -89.73
C LEU A 689 11.58 38.49 -89.13
N LEU A 690 12.72 37.85 -89.41
CA LEU A 690 13.07 36.57 -88.79
C LEU A 690 13.32 36.68 -87.28
N GLU A 691 13.93 37.78 -86.82
CA GLU A 691 14.09 38.05 -85.39
C GLU A 691 12.73 38.31 -84.71
N LEU A 692 11.83 39.04 -85.38
CA LEU A 692 10.46 39.28 -84.92
C LEU A 692 9.66 37.97 -84.81
N GLU A 693 9.71 37.08 -85.81
CA GLU A 693 9.02 35.78 -85.79
C GLU A 693 9.50 34.90 -84.62
N LYS A 694 10.83 34.80 -84.42
CA LYS A 694 11.42 34.09 -83.28
C LYS A 694 10.93 34.66 -81.95
N LEU A 695 10.93 35.99 -81.81
CA LEU A 695 10.51 36.68 -80.60
C LEU A 695 9.00 36.55 -80.35
N GLU A 696 8.17 36.49 -81.39
CA GLU A 696 6.74 36.20 -81.26
C GLU A 696 6.47 34.79 -80.74
N GLU A 697 7.26 33.77 -81.10
CA GLU A 697 7.11 32.44 -80.51
C GLU A 697 7.64 32.38 -79.07
N GLU A 698 8.73 33.09 -78.74
CA GLU A 698 9.22 33.24 -77.35
C GLU A 698 8.17 33.94 -76.46
N THR A 699 7.49 34.96 -77.00
CA THR A 699 6.34 35.63 -76.37
C THR A 699 5.17 34.67 -76.18
N ARG A 700 4.86 33.82 -77.18
CA ARG A 700 3.79 32.82 -77.11
C ARG A 700 4.11 31.71 -76.10
N GLY A 701 5.38 31.32 -75.98
CA GLY A 701 5.88 30.32 -75.04
C GLY A 701 5.80 30.81 -73.59
N THR A 702 6.34 32.00 -73.31
CA THR A 702 6.28 32.63 -71.98
C THR A 702 4.85 32.88 -71.52
N MET A 703 3.95 33.35 -72.39
CA MET A 703 2.52 33.52 -72.06
C MET A 703 1.83 32.19 -71.70
N LYS A 704 2.09 31.11 -72.45
CA LYS A 704 1.57 29.76 -72.14
C LYS A 704 2.15 29.17 -70.86
N TRP A 705 3.38 29.54 -70.48
CA TRP A 705 3.98 29.14 -69.22
C TRP A 705 3.33 29.90 -68.06
N LEU A 706 3.20 31.23 -68.17
CA LEU A 706 2.56 32.09 -67.16
C LEU A 706 1.14 31.62 -66.81
N GLN A 707 0.32 31.28 -67.80
CA GLN A 707 -1.03 30.75 -67.56
C GLN A 707 -1.01 29.45 -66.72
N LYS A 708 -0.07 28.54 -66.99
CA LYS A 708 0.03 27.29 -66.22
C LYS A 708 0.53 27.50 -64.81
N THR A 709 1.46 28.45 -64.62
CA THR A 709 1.96 28.80 -63.29
C THR A 709 0.86 29.48 -62.47
N GLU A 710 0.04 30.34 -63.07
CA GLU A 710 -1.18 30.91 -62.46
C GLU A 710 -2.18 29.81 -62.05
N GLU A 711 -2.52 28.87 -62.95
CA GLU A 711 -3.39 27.73 -62.65
C GLU A 711 -2.84 26.85 -61.50
N LEU A 712 -1.50 26.71 -61.39
CA LEU A 712 -0.84 25.97 -60.32
C LEU A 712 -0.78 26.75 -58.99
N ILE A 713 -0.60 28.08 -59.03
CA ILE A 713 -0.67 28.96 -57.86
C ILE A 713 -2.07 28.86 -57.23
N GLN A 714 -3.13 29.00 -58.02
CA GLN A 714 -4.51 28.92 -57.53
C GLN A 714 -4.84 27.54 -56.91
N LEU A 715 -4.30 26.45 -57.48
CA LEU A 715 -4.42 25.11 -56.90
C LEU A 715 -3.70 25.03 -55.54
N LYS A 716 -2.46 25.55 -55.46
CA LYS A 716 -1.65 25.54 -54.22
C LYS A 716 -2.23 26.46 -53.14
N GLU A 717 -2.79 27.61 -53.51
CA GLU A 717 -3.50 28.50 -52.58
C GLU A 717 -4.77 27.83 -52.01
N LYS A 718 -5.48 27.00 -52.79
CA LYS A 718 -6.57 26.16 -52.25
C LYS A 718 -6.04 25.07 -51.30
N GLU A 719 -4.86 24.48 -51.54
CA GLU A 719 -4.23 23.54 -50.60
C GLU A 719 -3.83 24.23 -49.28
N VAL A 720 -3.21 25.42 -49.33
CA VAL A 720 -2.91 26.27 -48.16
C VAL A 720 -4.20 26.60 -47.39
N ALA A 721 -5.23 27.08 -48.08
CA ALA A 721 -6.50 27.43 -47.47
C ALA A 721 -7.19 26.23 -46.80
N LYS A 722 -7.05 25.03 -47.35
CA LYS A 722 -7.56 23.79 -46.76
C LYS A 722 -6.84 23.47 -45.45
N ALA A 723 -5.50 23.44 -45.45
CA ALA A 723 -4.72 23.18 -44.24
C ALA A 723 -5.04 24.22 -43.14
N ARG A 724 -5.12 25.50 -43.52
CA ARG A 724 -5.50 26.61 -42.64
C ARG A 724 -6.89 26.47 -42.05
N PHE A 725 -7.89 26.11 -42.87
CA PHE A 725 -9.26 25.88 -42.41
C PHE A 725 -9.32 24.78 -41.34
N GLN A 726 -8.67 23.63 -41.59
CA GLN A 726 -8.61 22.54 -40.62
C GLN A 726 -7.88 22.95 -39.33
N ARG A 727 -6.75 23.67 -39.44
CA ARG A 727 -5.98 24.17 -38.29
C ARG A 727 -6.80 25.16 -37.44
N LEU A 728 -7.53 26.07 -38.08
CA LEU A 728 -8.37 27.06 -37.40
C LEU A 728 -9.52 26.42 -36.62
N LEU A 729 -10.14 25.35 -37.15
CA LEU A 729 -11.16 24.58 -36.42
C LEU A 729 -10.59 23.91 -35.17
N ILE A 730 -9.39 23.32 -35.25
CA ILE A 730 -8.70 22.74 -34.08
C ILE A 730 -8.33 23.83 -33.05
N ILE A 731 -7.85 25.00 -33.49
CA ILE A 731 -7.56 26.14 -32.60
C ILE A 731 -8.84 26.63 -31.91
N ALA A 732 -9.94 26.78 -32.66
CA ALA A 732 -11.22 27.20 -32.10
C ALA A 732 -11.78 26.20 -31.08
N GLY A 733 -11.71 24.90 -31.38
CA GLY A 733 -12.15 23.83 -30.50
C GLY A 733 -11.32 23.75 -29.22
N ALA A 734 -9.99 23.80 -29.33
CA ALA A 734 -9.09 23.82 -28.18
C ALA A 734 -9.29 25.06 -27.30
N ALA A 735 -9.43 26.25 -27.89
CA ALA A 735 -9.70 27.48 -27.14
C ALA A 735 -11.08 27.46 -26.46
N ALA A 736 -12.10 26.86 -27.09
CA ALA A 736 -13.41 26.65 -26.45
C ALA A 736 -13.34 25.67 -25.26
N ALA A 737 -12.53 24.60 -25.37
CA ALA A 737 -12.34 23.63 -24.30
C ALA A 737 -11.54 24.20 -23.11
N ASP A 738 -10.40 24.86 -23.36
CA ASP A 738 -9.64 25.59 -22.32
C ASP A 738 -10.52 26.71 -21.70
N GLY A 739 -11.38 27.36 -22.49
CA GLY A 739 -12.31 28.38 -22.00
C GLY A 739 -13.43 27.83 -21.11
N ALA A 740 -13.98 26.66 -21.44
CA ALA A 740 -14.94 25.95 -20.59
C ALA A 740 -14.30 25.47 -19.29
N ALA A 741 -13.07 24.94 -19.35
CA ALA A 741 -12.31 24.55 -18.16
C ALA A 741 -11.97 25.74 -17.26
N ALA A 742 -11.56 26.88 -17.83
CA ALA A 742 -11.36 28.12 -17.09
C ALA A 742 -12.65 28.56 -16.37
N LEU A 743 -13.81 28.42 -17.01
CA LEU A 743 -15.11 28.72 -16.40
C LEU A 743 -15.45 27.75 -15.25
N GLU A 744 -15.23 26.44 -15.40
CA GLU A 744 -15.42 25.46 -14.31
C GLU A 744 -14.47 25.69 -13.12
N LEU A 745 -13.25 26.16 -13.39
CA LEU A 745 -12.25 26.52 -12.36
C LEU A 745 -12.47 27.94 -11.79
N GLY A 746 -13.53 28.65 -12.21
CA GLY A 746 -13.93 29.96 -11.69
C GLY A 746 -13.23 31.17 -12.33
N ASP A 747 -12.32 30.95 -13.27
CA ASP A 747 -11.56 31.98 -13.97
C ASP A 747 -12.36 32.57 -15.15
N THR A 748 -13.42 33.30 -14.79
CA THR A 748 -14.25 34.04 -15.75
C THR A 748 -13.48 35.07 -16.58
N GLY A 749 -12.30 35.52 -16.12
CA GLY A 749 -11.45 36.44 -16.88
C GLY A 749 -10.78 35.73 -18.06
N GLU A 750 -10.11 34.61 -17.79
CA GLU A 750 -9.46 33.79 -18.83
C GLU A 750 -10.48 33.16 -19.78
N ALA A 751 -11.63 32.68 -19.27
CA ALA A 751 -12.71 32.12 -20.08
C ALA A 751 -13.24 33.11 -21.14
N ASN A 752 -13.38 34.40 -20.79
CA ASN A 752 -13.80 35.44 -21.73
C ASN A 752 -12.74 35.72 -22.82
N LEU A 753 -11.45 35.69 -22.47
CA LEU A 753 -10.37 35.85 -23.45
C LEU A 753 -10.32 34.67 -24.43
N LEU A 754 -10.43 33.44 -23.92
CA LEU A 754 -10.45 32.21 -24.72
C LEU A 754 -11.70 32.09 -25.61
N PHE A 755 -12.85 32.60 -25.16
CA PHE A 755 -14.04 32.73 -26.02
C PHE A 755 -13.80 33.65 -27.22
N VAL A 756 -13.16 34.81 -27.01
CA VAL A 756 -12.80 35.73 -28.10
C VAL A 756 -11.75 35.11 -29.03
N GLU A 757 -10.77 34.38 -28.48
CA GLU A 757 -9.75 33.65 -29.24
C GLU A 757 -10.39 32.55 -30.13
N SER A 758 -11.34 31.78 -29.57
CA SER A 758 -12.13 30.78 -30.29
C SER A 758 -12.98 31.38 -31.40
N GLU A 759 -13.82 32.38 -31.10
CA GLU A 759 -14.69 33.00 -32.11
C GLU A 759 -13.90 33.75 -33.19
N SER A 760 -12.72 34.29 -32.88
CA SER A 760 -11.81 34.85 -33.89
C SER A 760 -11.37 33.77 -34.89
N ALA A 761 -10.92 32.61 -34.40
CA ALA A 761 -10.53 31.48 -35.26
C ALA A 761 -11.72 30.92 -36.07
N ARG A 762 -12.92 30.79 -35.47
CA ARG A 762 -14.13 30.40 -36.22
C ARG A 762 -14.53 31.43 -37.27
N CYS A 763 -14.42 32.72 -36.97
CA CYS A 763 -14.69 33.79 -37.93
C CYS A 763 -13.67 33.83 -39.07
N GLU A 764 -12.42 33.40 -38.85
CA GLU A 764 -11.44 33.23 -39.93
C GLU A 764 -11.75 32.01 -40.81
N ALA A 765 -12.03 30.85 -40.21
CA ALA A 765 -12.44 29.65 -40.95
C ALA A 765 -13.67 29.92 -41.83
N ARG A 766 -14.67 30.61 -41.28
CA ARG A 766 -15.91 31.02 -41.97
C ARG A 766 -15.68 32.00 -43.13
N LYS A 767 -14.53 32.70 -43.21
CA LYS A 767 -14.15 33.52 -44.39
C LYS A 767 -13.58 32.67 -45.52
N LEU A 768 -12.83 31.61 -45.20
CA LEU A 768 -12.27 30.69 -46.21
C LEU A 768 -13.38 29.82 -46.83
N GLN A 769 -14.39 29.47 -46.03
CA GLN A 769 -15.46 28.55 -46.38
C GLN A 769 -16.16 28.87 -47.73
N PRO A 770 -16.72 30.08 -47.98
CA PRO A 770 -17.38 30.40 -49.25
C PRO A 770 -16.41 30.74 -50.40
N VAL A 771 -15.11 30.90 -50.13
CA VAL A 771 -14.11 31.23 -51.16
C VAL A 771 -13.63 29.98 -51.89
N TYR A 772 -13.51 28.86 -51.16
CA TYR A 772 -12.98 27.61 -51.69
C TYR A 772 -14.00 26.46 -51.72
N ASP A 773 -15.22 26.68 -51.23
CA ASP A 773 -16.29 25.68 -51.12
C ASP A 773 -15.86 24.52 -50.20
N PHE A 774 -15.76 24.81 -48.90
CA PHE A 774 -15.40 23.86 -47.84
C PHE A 774 -16.60 23.53 -46.94
N HIS A 775 -16.76 22.27 -46.54
CA HIS A 775 -17.77 21.86 -45.57
C HIS A 775 -17.13 21.16 -44.37
N GLU A 776 -17.54 21.49 -43.13
CA GLU A 776 -16.96 20.89 -41.92
C GLU A 776 -17.08 19.35 -41.92
N ASP A 777 -18.17 18.81 -42.49
CA ASP A 777 -18.44 17.37 -42.62
C ASP A 777 -17.47 16.61 -43.55
N GLU A 778 -16.77 17.30 -44.47
CA GLU A 778 -15.79 16.67 -45.37
C GLU A 778 -14.48 16.30 -44.65
N PHE A 779 -14.27 16.82 -43.44
CA PHE A 779 -13.01 16.72 -42.72
C PHE A 779 -13.10 15.73 -41.54
N SER A 780 -13.37 14.46 -41.83
CA SER A 780 -13.48 13.37 -40.83
C SER A 780 -12.25 13.20 -39.92
N ASN A 781 -11.12 13.81 -40.28
CA ASN A 781 -9.88 13.83 -39.49
C ASN A 781 -9.87 14.90 -38.38
N ILE A 782 -10.87 15.79 -38.31
CA ILE A 782 -10.95 16.82 -37.25
C ILE A 782 -11.65 16.21 -36.02
N PRO A 783 -11.08 16.32 -34.81
CA PRO A 783 -11.73 15.90 -33.58
C PRO A 783 -13.07 16.62 -33.37
N LYS A 784 -14.14 15.87 -33.05
CA LYS A 784 -15.44 16.43 -32.67
C LYS A 784 -15.44 16.98 -31.23
N HIS A 785 -14.60 16.40 -30.38
CA HIS A 785 -14.50 16.72 -28.95
C HIS A 785 -13.09 17.21 -28.65
N PHE A 786 -13.00 18.30 -27.88
CA PHE A 786 -11.74 18.90 -27.45
C PHE A 786 -11.71 18.94 -25.92
N ILE A 787 -10.53 18.69 -25.34
CA ILE A 787 -10.37 18.46 -23.90
C ILE A 787 -9.31 19.44 -23.40
N SER A 788 -9.62 20.18 -22.33
CA SER A 788 -8.62 21.03 -21.68
C SER A 788 -7.66 20.18 -20.84
N LEU A 789 -6.36 20.39 -21.02
CA LEU A 789 -5.34 19.77 -20.18
C LEU A 789 -5.45 20.23 -18.72
N GLU A 790 -5.85 21.48 -18.49
CA GLU A 790 -6.08 22.05 -17.15
C GLU A 790 -7.22 21.34 -16.39
N LEU A 791 -8.23 20.87 -17.13
CA LEU A 791 -9.34 20.10 -16.57
C LEU A 791 -8.89 18.70 -16.14
N VAL A 792 -8.13 17.99 -17.00
CA VAL A 792 -7.59 16.64 -16.69
C VAL A 792 -6.76 16.63 -15.40
N PHE A 793 -6.02 17.70 -15.12
CA PHE A 793 -5.31 17.87 -13.86
C PHE A 793 -6.24 17.97 -12.63
N ASN A 794 -7.24 18.85 -12.69
CA ASN A 794 -7.97 19.27 -11.50
C ASN A 794 -9.20 18.40 -11.16
N LEU A 795 -9.67 17.57 -12.10
CA LEU A 795 -10.82 16.68 -11.88
C LEU A 795 -10.49 15.45 -11.00
N GLY A 796 -11.50 14.98 -10.26
CA GLY A 796 -11.50 13.70 -9.55
C GLY A 796 -12.16 12.57 -10.36
N ARG A 797 -12.06 11.33 -9.85
CA ARG A 797 -12.47 10.07 -10.52
C ARG A 797 -13.79 10.14 -11.29
N GLU A 798 -14.87 10.57 -10.64
CA GLU A 798 -16.21 10.60 -11.24
C GLU A 798 -16.28 11.57 -12.43
N LYS A 799 -15.88 12.83 -12.24
CA LYS A 799 -15.83 13.81 -13.32
C LYS A 799 -14.85 13.45 -14.44
N LEU A 800 -13.75 12.73 -14.14
CA LEU A 800 -12.85 12.18 -15.17
C LEU A 800 -13.53 11.08 -15.99
N ALA A 801 -14.36 10.24 -15.36
CA ALA A 801 -15.15 9.22 -16.06
C ALA A 801 -16.25 9.86 -16.92
N ASP A 802 -16.96 10.87 -16.42
CA ASP A 802 -17.94 11.65 -17.19
C ASP A 802 -17.29 12.31 -18.42
N LEU A 803 -16.10 12.89 -18.25
CA LEU A 803 -15.33 13.50 -19.33
C LEU A 803 -14.89 12.46 -20.38
N VAL A 804 -14.47 11.26 -19.98
CA VAL A 804 -14.20 10.14 -20.91
C VAL A 804 -15.46 9.70 -21.64
N ALA A 805 -16.59 9.57 -20.94
CA ALA A 805 -17.88 9.21 -21.53
C ALA A 805 -18.36 10.25 -22.56
N SER A 806 -18.05 11.54 -22.36
CA SER A 806 -18.39 12.61 -23.33
C SER A 806 -17.62 12.53 -24.67
N ILE A 807 -16.58 11.70 -24.75
CA ILE A 807 -15.77 11.45 -25.96
C ILE A 807 -16.19 10.13 -26.61
N HIS A 808 -16.59 9.14 -25.80
CA HIS A 808 -17.24 7.90 -26.26
C HIS A 808 -18.76 8.11 -26.39
N ASP A 809 -19.18 8.82 -27.45
CA ASP A 809 -20.56 8.73 -27.91
C ASP A 809 -20.79 7.29 -28.46
N PRO A 810 -21.63 6.46 -27.82
CA PRO A 810 -21.82 5.06 -28.20
C PRO A 810 -22.65 4.88 -29.48
N THR A 811 -23.01 5.97 -30.18
CA THR A 811 -23.85 5.94 -31.40
C THR A 811 -23.04 5.90 -32.71
N LEU A 812 -21.74 5.60 -32.65
CA LEU A 812 -20.82 5.58 -33.81
C LEU A 812 -20.14 4.23 -34.11
N ASP A 813 -20.53 3.15 -33.42
CA ASP A 813 -19.97 1.79 -33.56
C ASP A 813 -20.98 0.74 -34.10
N ASP A 814 -22.07 1.19 -34.76
CA ASP A 814 -23.14 0.39 -35.40
C ASP A 814 -23.25 0.69 -36.93
#